data_AF-A0A1V1NYV9-F1
#
_entry.id   AF-A0A1V1NYV9-F1
#
_cell.length_a   1.000
_cell.length_b   1.000
_cell.length_c   1.000
_cell.angle_alpha   90.00
_cell.angle_beta   90.00
_cell.angle_gamma   90.00
#
_symmetry.space_group_name_H-M   'P 1'
#
loop_
_entity.id
_entity.type
_entity.pdbx_description
1 polymer ?
#
loop_
_entity_poly.entity_id
_entity_poly.type
_entity_poly.pdbx_seq_one_letter_code
_entity_poly.pdbx_strand_id
1 'polypeptide(L)'
;MTTDNGTIALNTTGKLTINNRIDASQGAGNIALYAEGDMSIQDQIHAGTGHISILTDGRLTQGSMDNKAGDIIAGGTIDIQATSDILSYTDNTIQSDSTIRIDSDGTLSISSIDAGESVSILANTIVDSGTDDLDIQASHLRIETKDIKGGAGDNDNRLELSVDTFTAHVGEAGVNIHEMDGITIDTVPEISVYRIAEDGSIDIENALTDQSQSNIISHGDVNIIADTGDIRLDYIESSGDIDLTALSGAIFETQDDTIVDIKSGDYKKITLTASGNIAASQSNDDTYLDVAHHSTITAQSTNEGNIHLRADGELVLEKIETTDGNIDIVAKDHIFALDLLSQGAENDDIRIHNLSGDIFAGSLISAAQVDIVSEQGGIIDSQNDDRIDIIAGQNALITLTAAGSIGGINNTFLEFANNSIISANATTEGDIHLKGLGALTLEHIVATEGNIQIFAENDMIAKHINNSESKKDIVLKSTTGAIEAWQIVSGNNLTIDAGKAIIEKPGLITANDLLLNAETGIGDASNQLTLDINRLDADNLSNGIFVSNTKALTLADLDQNQHAILNESNADIVVETLEGHLTIAQTVKGYSDILLSSQSDNASITIEGSILTNQGNVSILADTDINQSATIISGGTVDIYAENGSITMADNYSTIAQGDNIRYQAKGDIVIENINAGPKDVCIYSETGNVYATPDSDHANITAANLRIDSANAIGTRTNHLNTLTDTLAVKASGHIYVSDHSSVTIDQVDSQAIQRVQRDGSTLTVVQDESQLTGLVCKKEGANIVIQTLNGDLTINAFESTIGNGNIRLFAGTGNIALNDQIASGTGHLSIIAEKSIMQNADILISGGTIDVSATDHISMNSGVVTQTLDNNILYESLQGNITINEINA
;
A
#
# COMPACT_ATOMS: atom_id res chain seq x y z
N MET A 1 38.77 -17.51 -78.46
CA MET A 1 38.92 -16.05 -78.53
C MET A 1 38.26 -15.53 -79.78
N THR A 2 37.49 -14.45 -79.70
CA THR A 2 36.91 -13.71 -80.84
C THR A 2 37.45 -12.27 -80.89
N THR A 3 37.25 -11.58 -82.02
CA THR A 3 37.57 -10.15 -82.20
C THR A 3 36.29 -9.41 -82.60
N ASP A 4 36.09 -8.17 -82.12
CA ASP A 4 34.99 -7.24 -82.44
C ASP A 4 33.57 -7.86 -82.43
N ASN A 5 32.93 -7.93 -81.25
CA ASN A 5 31.54 -8.41 -81.03
C ASN A 5 31.26 -9.87 -81.45
N GLY A 6 32.29 -10.69 -81.68
CA GLY A 6 32.10 -12.09 -82.06
C GLY A 6 31.61 -12.95 -80.89
N THR A 7 30.58 -13.76 -81.13
CA THR A 7 29.98 -14.67 -80.15
C THR A 7 30.71 -16.02 -80.11
N ILE A 8 30.66 -16.71 -78.97
CA ILE A 8 31.23 -18.05 -78.81
C ILE A 8 30.11 -18.98 -78.34
N ALA A 9 29.71 -19.94 -79.17
CA ALA A 9 28.77 -20.99 -78.80
C ALA A 9 29.46 -22.36 -78.86
N LEU A 10 29.49 -23.09 -77.74
CA LEU A 10 30.01 -24.46 -77.64
C LEU A 10 28.89 -25.39 -77.18
N ASN A 11 28.61 -26.43 -77.96
CA ASN A 11 27.59 -27.43 -77.63
C ASN A 11 28.18 -28.85 -77.74
N THR A 12 27.96 -29.69 -76.73
CA THR A 12 28.38 -31.09 -76.72
C THR A 12 27.37 -32.01 -76.03
N THR A 13 27.22 -33.23 -76.54
CA THR A 13 26.36 -34.27 -75.94
C THR A 13 27.06 -35.05 -74.82
N GLY A 14 28.13 -34.52 -74.24
CA GLY A 14 28.97 -35.20 -73.27
C GLY A 14 29.65 -34.22 -72.31
N LYS A 15 30.74 -34.63 -71.66
CA LYS A 15 31.47 -33.75 -70.74
C LYS A 15 32.14 -32.59 -71.50
N LEU A 16 31.93 -31.35 -71.04
CA LEU A 16 32.68 -30.18 -71.48
C LEU A 16 33.75 -29.82 -70.45
N THR A 17 34.98 -29.57 -70.88
CA THR A 17 36.07 -29.12 -70.00
C THR A 17 36.81 -27.96 -70.64
N ILE A 18 36.80 -26.82 -69.95
CA ILE A 18 37.43 -25.58 -70.38
C ILE A 18 38.75 -25.44 -69.62
N ASN A 19 39.82 -25.95 -70.22
CA ASN A 19 41.18 -25.89 -69.66
C ASN A 19 41.98 -24.66 -70.13
N ASN A 20 41.39 -23.84 -70.99
CA ASN A 20 42.01 -22.61 -71.50
C ASN A 20 40.93 -21.54 -71.62
N ARG A 21 41.34 -20.29 -71.42
CA ARG A 21 40.49 -19.10 -71.45
C ARG A 21 39.56 -19.04 -72.67
N ILE A 22 38.27 -18.80 -72.42
CA ILE A 22 37.28 -18.41 -73.42
C ILE A 22 37.10 -16.90 -73.35
N ASP A 23 37.54 -16.20 -74.39
CA ASP A 23 37.58 -14.74 -74.40
C ASP A 23 36.80 -14.15 -75.58
N ALA A 24 35.74 -13.41 -75.27
CA ALA A 24 34.98 -12.55 -76.15
C ALA A 24 34.95 -11.10 -75.65
N SER A 25 35.95 -10.69 -74.85
CA SER A 25 36.08 -9.38 -74.18
C SER A 25 36.09 -8.15 -75.08
N GLN A 26 36.41 -8.32 -76.37
CA GLN A 26 36.54 -7.22 -77.32
C GLN A 26 35.15 -6.86 -77.90
N GLY A 27 34.24 -6.33 -77.07
CA GLY A 27 32.89 -5.87 -77.45
C GLY A 27 31.75 -6.59 -76.72
N ALA A 28 30.57 -6.66 -77.35
CA ALA A 28 29.35 -7.29 -76.83
C ALA A 28 29.29 -8.82 -77.12
N GLY A 29 30.44 -9.50 -77.08
CA GLY A 29 30.56 -10.88 -77.54
C GLY A 29 29.92 -11.89 -76.58
N ASN A 30 28.68 -12.28 -76.86
CA ASN A 30 27.95 -13.28 -76.06
C ASN A 30 28.64 -14.65 -76.05
N ILE A 31 28.56 -15.36 -74.93
CA ILE A 31 29.09 -16.72 -74.79
C ILE A 31 27.97 -17.67 -74.39
N ALA A 32 27.84 -18.80 -75.09
CA ALA A 32 26.91 -19.88 -74.76
C ALA A 32 27.65 -21.21 -74.66
N LEU A 33 27.50 -21.89 -73.53
CA LEU A 33 28.13 -23.18 -73.24
C LEU A 33 27.05 -24.19 -72.88
N TYR A 34 26.97 -25.26 -73.65
CA TYR A 34 25.96 -26.32 -73.51
C TYR A 34 26.63 -27.70 -73.43
N ALA A 35 26.28 -28.48 -72.41
CA ALA A 35 26.78 -29.84 -72.22
C ALA A 35 25.69 -30.80 -71.70
N GLU A 36 25.38 -31.89 -72.43
CA GLU A 36 24.46 -32.94 -71.91
C GLU A 36 25.10 -33.82 -70.80
N GLY A 37 26.35 -33.57 -70.43
CA GLY A 37 27.00 -34.17 -69.25
C GLY A 37 27.75 -33.11 -68.46
N ASP A 38 28.56 -33.51 -67.48
CA ASP A 38 29.28 -32.58 -66.59
C ASP A 38 30.03 -31.47 -67.34
N MET A 39 30.05 -30.28 -66.75
CA MET A 39 30.86 -29.16 -67.22
C MET A 39 31.91 -28.78 -66.18
N SER A 40 33.15 -28.57 -66.63
CA SER A 40 34.24 -28.13 -65.76
C SER A 40 34.97 -26.93 -66.36
N ILE A 41 34.95 -25.82 -65.62
CA ILE A 41 35.57 -24.55 -65.98
C ILE A 41 36.86 -24.43 -65.17
N GLN A 42 38.01 -24.53 -65.83
CA GLN A 42 39.33 -24.54 -65.21
C GLN A 42 40.19 -23.33 -65.63
N ASP A 43 39.65 -22.43 -66.45
CA ASP A 43 40.27 -21.18 -66.87
C ASP A 43 39.15 -20.18 -67.25
N GLN A 44 39.50 -18.91 -67.36
CA GLN A 44 38.53 -17.80 -67.35
C GLN A 44 37.58 -17.81 -68.57
N ILE A 45 36.32 -17.47 -68.33
CA ILE A 45 35.32 -17.13 -69.34
C ILE A 45 35.04 -15.62 -69.25
N HIS A 46 35.19 -14.89 -70.35
CA HIS A 46 35.02 -13.43 -70.34
C HIS A 46 34.27 -12.94 -71.58
N ALA A 47 33.07 -12.37 -71.41
CA ALA A 47 32.18 -11.93 -72.50
C ALA A 47 32.25 -10.42 -72.84
N GLY A 48 33.12 -9.65 -72.17
CA GLY A 48 33.20 -8.20 -72.38
C GLY A 48 31.91 -7.55 -71.90
N THR A 49 31.24 -6.76 -72.72
CA THR A 49 29.91 -6.19 -72.40
C THR A 49 28.75 -7.11 -72.81
N GLY A 50 29.02 -8.34 -73.25
CA GLY A 50 28.01 -9.31 -73.68
C GLY A 50 27.45 -10.15 -72.52
N HIS A 51 26.56 -11.08 -72.83
CA HIS A 51 25.93 -12.00 -71.86
C HIS A 51 26.56 -13.40 -71.90
N ILE A 52 26.43 -14.15 -70.80
CA ILE A 52 26.90 -15.53 -70.69
C ILE A 52 25.74 -16.46 -70.37
N SER A 53 25.63 -17.59 -71.08
CA SER A 53 24.76 -18.71 -70.71
C SER A 53 25.56 -20.00 -70.58
N ILE A 54 25.45 -20.67 -69.44
CA ILE A 54 26.14 -21.93 -69.13
C ILE A 54 25.09 -22.95 -68.71
N LEU A 55 24.91 -24.02 -69.48
CA LEU A 55 23.93 -25.05 -69.21
C LEU A 55 24.58 -26.44 -69.24
N THR A 56 24.30 -27.24 -68.22
CA THR A 56 24.74 -28.63 -68.15
C THR A 56 23.65 -29.56 -67.63
N ASP A 57 23.45 -30.72 -68.28
CA ASP A 57 22.60 -31.80 -67.78
C ASP A 57 23.35 -32.71 -66.76
N GLY A 58 24.46 -32.20 -66.20
CA GLY A 58 25.24 -32.86 -65.17
C GLY A 58 25.74 -31.87 -64.12
N ARG A 59 26.87 -32.18 -63.49
CA ARG A 59 27.49 -31.29 -62.49
C ARG A 59 28.27 -30.18 -63.18
N LEU A 60 28.12 -28.95 -62.70
CA LEU A 60 29.02 -27.84 -63.03
C LEU A 60 30.12 -27.73 -61.97
N THR A 61 31.36 -27.56 -62.39
CA THR A 61 32.48 -27.29 -61.48
C THR A 61 33.29 -26.11 -61.97
N GLN A 62 33.35 -25.05 -61.16
CA GLN A 62 34.16 -23.86 -61.39
C GLN A 62 35.43 -23.95 -60.53
N GLY A 63 36.58 -24.02 -61.18
CA GLY A 63 37.87 -24.19 -60.52
C GLY A 63 38.09 -25.59 -59.93
N SER A 64 39.00 -25.65 -58.96
CA SER A 64 39.28 -26.82 -58.11
C SER A 64 40.01 -26.36 -56.85
N MET A 65 40.25 -27.24 -55.87
CA MET A 65 41.04 -26.91 -54.66
C MET A 65 42.39 -26.24 -54.97
N ASP A 66 43.03 -26.59 -56.09
CA ASP A 66 44.33 -26.05 -56.51
C ASP A 66 44.22 -25.06 -57.69
N ASN A 67 43.01 -24.71 -58.14
CA ASN A 67 42.81 -23.90 -59.33
C ASN A 67 41.77 -22.79 -59.14
N LYS A 68 42.26 -21.55 -59.19
CA LYS A 68 41.52 -20.28 -59.00
C LYS A 68 41.37 -19.48 -60.30
N ALA A 69 41.59 -20.11 -61.45
CA ALA A 69 41.53 -19.42 -62.75
C ALA A 69 40.14 -19.49 -63.38
N GLY A 70 39.14 -20.07 -62.71
CA GLY A 70 37.83 -20.41 -63.27
C GLY A 70 36.84 -19.25 -63.35
N ASP A 71 37.27 -18.00 -63.28
CA ASP A 71 36.37 -16.84 -63.26
C ASP A 71 35.42 -16.78 -64.45
N ILE A 72 34.20 -16.33 -64.21
CA ILE A 72 33.15 -16.14 -65.22
C ILE A 72 32.76 -14.65 -65.19
N ILE A 73 33.05 -13.90 -66.26
CA ILE A 73 32.96 -12.43 -66.25
C ILE A 73 32.16 -11.92 -67.46
N ALA A 74 31.18 -11.06 -67.20
CA ALA A 74 30.37 -10.39 -68.22
C ALA A 74 30.01 -8.96 -67.80
N GLY A 75 29.75 -8.07 -68.77
CA GLY A 75 29.12 -6.76 -68.52
C GLY A 75 27.60 -6.79 -68.75
N GLY A 76 27.11 -7.85 -69.40
CA GLY A 76 25.69 -8.19 -69.45
C GLY A 76 25.35 -9.32 -68.47
N THR A 77 24.11 -9.77 -68.50
CA THR A 77 23.59 -10.84 -67.64
C THR A 77 24.35 -12.17 -67.75
N ILE A 78 24.45 -12.90 -66.65
CA ILE A 78 24.97 -14.27 -66.59
C ILE A 78 23.85 -15.21 -66.17
N ASP A 79 23.72 -16.33 -66.87
CA ASP A 79 22.74 -17.37 -66.57
C ASP A 79 23.41 -18.74 -66.54
N ILE A 80 23.35 -19.42 -65.38
CA ILE A 80 24.00 -20.70 -65.14
C ILE A 80 22.95 -21.71 -64.70
N GLN A 81 22.89 -22.85 -65.38
CA GLN A 81 21.94 -23.92 -65.09
C GLN A 81 22.61 -25.30 -65.05
N ALA A 82 22.34 -26.09 -64.02
CA ALA A 82 22.81 -27.47 -63.86
C ALA A 82 21.71 -28.39 -63.31
N THR A 83 21.55 -29.59 -63.88
CA THR A 83 20.61 -30.60 -63.34
C THR A 83 21.21 -31.45 -62.20
N SER A 84 22.41 -31.08 -61.73
CA SER A 84 23.09 -31.62 -60.56
C SER A 84 23.76 -30.48 -59.80
N ASP A 85 24.76 -30.78 -58.97
CA ASP A 85 25.44 -29.77 -58.16
C ASP A 85 26.17 -28.73 -59.03
N ILE A 86 26.25 -27.51 -58.50
CA ILE A 86 27.16 -26.47 -58.97
C ILE A 86 28.20 -26.28 -57.87
N LEU A 87 29.45 -26.64 -58.15
CA LEU A 87 30.55 -26.50 -57.21
C LEU A 87 31.47 -25.37 -57.66
N SER A 88 31.35 -24.21 -57.05
CA SER A 88 32.40 -23.18 -57.13
C SER A 88 33.39 -23.38 -56.00
N TYR A 89 34.67 -23.49 -56.34
CA TYR A 89 35.74 -23.57 -55.35
C TYR A 89 36.18 -22.17 -54.94
N THR A 90 36.65 -22.01 -53.70
CA THR A 90 37.14 -20.76 -53.11
C THR A 90 38.05 -19.96 -54.07
N ASP A 91 37.94 -18.64 -54.00
CA ASP A 91 38.64 -17.66 -54.84
C ASP A 91 38.33 -17.70 -56.36
N ASN A 92 37.19 -18.27 -56.78
CA ASN A 92 36.71 -18.16 -58.16
C ASN A 92 35.49 -17.24 -58.18
N THR A 93 35.47 -16.26 -59.09
CA THR A 93 34.41 -15.25 -59.12
C THR A 93 33.46 -15.45 -60.29
N ILE A 94 32.16 -15.24 -60.05
CA ILE A 94 31.13 -15.04 -61.08
C ILE A 94 30.74 -13.56 -61.05
N GLN A 95 31.17 -12.78 -62.04
CA GLN A 95 31.04 -11.33 -62.05
C GLN A 95 30.20 -10.83 -63.24
N SER A 96 29.19 -10.00 -62.96
CA SER A 96 28.38 -9.29 -63.94
C SER A 96 28.23 -7.80 -63.59
N ASP A 97 28.33 -6.89 -64.57
CA ASP A 97 27.91 -5.48 -64.35
C ASP A 97 26.36 -5.33 -64.26
N SER A 98 25.60 -6.43 -64.40
CA SER A 98 24.13 -6.47 -64.38
C SER A 98 23.66 -7.65 -63.51
N THR A 99 22.79 -8.52 -64.04
CA THR A 99 22.10 -9.58 -63.29
C THR A 99 22.73 -10.95 -63.46
N ILE A 100 22.81 -11.72 -62.37
CA ILE A 100 23.25 -13.12 -62.36
C ILE A 100 22.09 -14.02 -61.93
N ARG A 101 21.82 -15.08 -62.70
CA ARG A 101 20.89 -16.16 -62.34
C ARG A 101 21.64 -17.49 -62.26
N ILE A 102 21.45 -18.22 -61.17
CA ILE A 102 22.03 -19.56 -60.96
C ILE A 102 20.92 -20.55 -60.58
N ASP A 103 20.84 -21.65 -61.30
CA ASP A 103 19.77 -22.64 -61.18
C ASP A 103 20.36 -24.07 -61.13
N SER A 104 20.41 -24.65 -59.93
CA SER A 104 20.95 -25.97 -59.62
C SER A 104 19.83 -26.90 -59.18
N ASP A 105 19.77 -28.13 -59.70
CA ASP A 105 18.91 -29.19 -59.12
C ASP A 105 19.62 -29.95 -57.97
N GLY A 106 20.84 -29.56 -57.61
CA GLY A 106 21.63 -30.09 -56.50
C GLY A 106 22.11 -29.01 -55.53
N THR A 107 23.21 -29.28 -54.82
CA THR A 107 23.87 -28.29 -53.96
C THR A 107 24.55 -27.22 -54.79
N LEU A 108 24.37 -25.95 -54.43
CA LEU A 108 25.19 -24.84 -54.90
C LEU A 108 26.24 -24.51 -53.83
N SER A 109 27.51 -24.73 -54.16
CA SER A 109 28.64 -24.23 -53.37
C SER A 109 29.08 -22.88 -53.96
N ILE A 110 29.00 -21.81 -53.16
CA ILE A 110 29.34 -20.44 -53.55
C ILE A 110 30.79 -20.15 -53.15
N SER A 111 31.42 -19.24 -53.90
CA SER A 111 32.80 -18.77 -53.68
C SER A 111 32.80 -17.25 -53.73
N SER A 112 32.48 -16.67 -54.89
CA SER A 112 32.19 -15.25 -54.98
C SER A 112 31.28 -14.95 -56.18
N ILE A 113 30.24 -14.16 -55.95
CA ILE A 113 29.26 -13.68 -56.92
C ILE A 113 29.18 -12.15 -56.78
N ASP A 114 29.56 -11.43 -57.84
CA ASP A 114 29.53 -9.96 -57.87
C ASP A 114 28.62 -9.51 -59.01
N ALA A 115 27.45 -8.96 -58.67
CA ALA A 115 26.46 -8.47 -59.62
C ALA A 115 26.22 -6.97 -59.43
N GLY A 116 26.25 -6.22 -60.53
CA GLY A 116 25.97 -4.78 -60.51
C GLY A 116 24.51 -4.42 -60.19
N GLU A 117 23.57 -5.37 -60.33
CA GLU A 117 22.14 -5.16 -60.04
C GLU A 117 21.55 -6.25 -59.13
N SER A 118 21.35 -7.47 -59.65
CA SER A 118 20.58 -8.50 -58.92
C SER A 118 21.16 -9.91 -59.07
N VAL A 119 20.98 -10.72 -58.05
CA VAL A 119 21.31 -12.15 -58.02
C VAL A 119 20.05 -12.95 -57.72
N SER A 120 19.74 -13.94 -58.57
CA SER A 120 18.68 -14.93 -58.32
C SER A 120 19.27 -16.34 -58.25
N ILE A 121 19.02 -17.04 -57.15
CA ILE A 121 19.56 -18.37 -56.90
C ILE A 121 18.41 -19.35 -56.64
N LEU A 122 18.40 -20.44 -57.40
CA LEU A 122 17.56 -21.60 -57.18
C LEU A 122 18.44 -22.84 -57.01
N ALA A 123 18.39 -23.50 -55.85
CA ALA A 123 19.22 -24.68 -55.57
C ALA A 123 18.53 -25.63 -54.58
N ASN A 124 18.97 -26.88 -54.42
CA ASN A 124 18.45 -27.70 -53.31
C ASN A 124 18.93 -27.17 -51.97
N THR A 125 20.18 -26.73 -51.89
CA THR A 125 20.77 -26.08 -50.72
C THR A 125 21.95 -25.24 -51.18
N ILE A 126 22.25 -24.18 -50.45
CA ILE A 126 23.32 -23.23 -50.77
C ILE A 126 24.29 -23.23 -49.60
N VAL A 127 25.57 -23.44 -49.90
CA VAL A 127 26.65 -23.47 -48.91
C VAL A 127 27.78 -22.58 -49.38
N ASP A 128 28.43 -21.89 -48.45
CA ASP A 128 29.71 -21.25 -48.72
C ASP A 128 30.82 -22.32 -48.83
N SER A 129 31.73 -22.15 -49.79
CA SER A 129 32.94 -22.95 -49.99
C SER A 129 34.18 -22.40 -49.26
N GLY A 130 34.13 -21.15 -48.81
CA GLY A 130 35.15 -20.38 -48.11
C GLY A 130 34.96 -20.38 -46.59
N THR A 131 35.31 -19.26 -45.95
CA THR A 131 35.06 -19.08 -44.50
C THR A 131 34.69 -17.66 -44.08
N ASP A 132 35.37 -16.63 -44.62
CA ASP A 132 35.18 -15.23 -44.19
C ASP A 132 35.21 -14.25 -45.40
N ASP A 133 35.20 -14.76 -46.63
CA ASP A 133 35.27 -13.94 -47.84
C ASP A 133 33.87 -13.61 -48.35
N LEU A 134 33.71 -12.40 -48.89
CA LEU A 134 32.42 -11.94 -49.40
C LEU A 134 31.90 -12.86 -50.51
N ASP A 135 30.82 -13.59 -50.21
CA ASP A 135 30.18 -14.52 -51.12
C ASP A 135 29.36 -13.83 -52.19
N ILE A 136 28.53 -12.85 -51.80
CA ILE A 136 27.59 -12.21 -52.72
C ILE A 136 27.56 -10.70 -52.52
N GLN A 137 27.79 -9.96 -53.62
CA GLN A 137 27.56 -8.53 -53.73
C GLN A 137 26.50 -8.24 -54.80
N ALA A 138 25.43 -7.54 -54.44
CA ALA A 138 24.34 -7.15 -55.36
C ALA A 138 23.40 -6.12 -54.71
N SER A 139 22.64 -5.34 -55.48
CA SER A 139 21.56 -4.55 -54.88
C SER A 139 20.38 -5.41 -54.44
N HIS A 140 20.06 -6.49 -55.16
CA HIS A 140 18.97 -7.39 -54.78
C HIS A 140 19.41 -8.85 -54.81
N LEU A 141 19.11 -9.59 -53.75
CA LEU A 141 19.34 -11.04 -53.67
C LEU A 141 18.03 -11.80 -53.44
N ARG A 142 17.71 -12.69 -54.39
CA ARG A 142 16.59 -13.62 -54.32
C ARG A 142 17.09 -15.05 -54.16
N ILE A 143 16.74 -15.71 -53.06
CA ILE A 143 17.03 -17.13 -52.82
C ILE A 143 15.73 -17.94 -52.77
N GLU A 144 15.71 -19.08 -53.48
CA GLU A 144 14.64 -20.07 -53.38
C GLU A 144 15.23 -21.49 -53.36
N THR A 145 15.04 -22.24 -52.28
CA THR A 145 15.47 -23.64 -52.25
C THR A 145 14.40 -24.57 -52.81
N LYS A 146 14.81 -25.56 -53.61
CA LYS A 146 13.92 -26.56 -54.22
C LYS A 146 13.66 -27.78 -53.32
N ASP A 147 14.54 -28.05 -52.35
CA ASP A 147 14.40 -29.15 -51.40
C ASP A 147 13.82 -28.62 -50.09
N ILE A 148 12.88 -29.36 -49.51
CA ILE A 148 12.32 -29.06 -48.18
C ILE A 148 13.39 -29.13 -47.07
N LYS A 149 14.51 -29.80 -47.33
CA LYS A 149 15.67 -29.85 -46.41
C LYS A 149 16.74 -28.81 -46.71
N GLY A 150 16.51 -27.99 -47.73
CA GLY A 150 17.44 -26.96 -48.18
C GLY A 150 17.59 -25.81 -47.20
N GLY A 151 18.72 -25.13 -47.26
CA GLY A 151 19.00 -23.89 -46.55
C GLY A 151 19.88 -22.96 -47.35
N ALA A 152 20.09 -21.76 -46.81
CA ALA A 152 21.02 -20.76 -47.33
C ALA A 152 22.09 -20.47 -46.28
N GLY A 153 23.30 -20.97 -46.52
CA GLY A 153 24.37 -21.00 -45.52
C GLY A 153 24.15 -22.10 -44.48
N ASP A 154 25.14 -22.32 -43.62
CA ASP A 154 25.05 -23.22 -42.48
C ASP A 154 25.47 -22.52 -41.17
N ASN A 155 25.26 -23.18 -40.02
CA ASN A 155 25.50 -22.57 -38.72
C ASN A 155 27.00 -22.35 -38.40
N ASP A 156 27.88 -23.15 -39.02
CA ASP A 156 29.33 -23.07 -38.83
C ASP A 156 29.97 -22.14 -39.88
N ASN A 157 29.29 -21.92 -41.02
CA ASN A 157 29.73 -21.15 -42.17
C ASN A 157 28.54 -20.44 -42.83
N ARG A 158 28.39 -19.13 -42.56
CA ARG A 158 27.29 -18.31 -43.06
C ARG A 158 27.54 -17.96 -44.53
N LEU A 159 26.54 -17.37 -45.18
CA LEU A 159 26.80 -16.65 -46.43
C LEU A 159 27.17 -15.21 -46.11
N GLU A 160 28.35 -14.77 -46.55
CA GLU A 160 28.81 -13.39 -46.38
C GLU A 160 28.28 -12.50 -47.50
N LEU A 161 27.51 -11.47 -47.14
CA LEU A 161 26.77 -10.64 -48.08
C LEU A 161 27.16 -9.16 -48.01
N SER A 162 26.96 -8.45 -49.12
CA SER A 162 26.89 -7.00 -49.24
C SER A 162 25.71 -6.70 -50.17
N VAL A 163 24.49 -6.73 -49.62
CA VAL A 163 23.24 -6.59 -50.39
C VAL A 163 22.23 -5.62 -49.79
N ASP A 164 21.61 -4.80 -50.65
CA ASP A 164 20.63 -3.80 -50.18
C ASP A 164 19.29 -4.47 -49.78
N THR A 165 18.72 -5.31 -50.65
CA THR A 165 17.43 -5.98 -50.43
C THR A 165 17.54 -7.50 -50.57
N PHE A 166 17.02 -8.24 -49.59
CA PHE A 166 17.15 -9.69 -49.49
C PHE A 166 15.82 -10.41 -49.30
N THR A 167 15.67 -11.54 -50.00
CA THR A 167 14.57 -12.48 -49.79
C THR A 167 15.07 -13.92 -49.83
N ALA A 168 14.47 -14.78 -49.03
CA ALA A 168 14.82 -16.19 -48.98
C ALA A 168 13.62 -17.07 -48.66
N HIS A 169 13.27 -17.99 -49.56
CA HIS A 169 12.29 -19.05 -49.30
C HIS A 169 13.03 -20.38 -49.21
N VAL A 170 13.20 -20.89 -47.98
CA VAL A 170 14.08 -22.03 -47.68
C VAL A 170 13.40 -23.14 -46.88
N GLY A 171 14.01 -24.33 -46.91
CA GLY A 171 13.58 -25.51 -46.17
C GLY A 171 14.00 -25.55 -44.70
N GLU A 172 14.05 -26.77 -44.15
CA GLU A 172 14.34 -27.10 -42.74
C GLU A 172 15.77 -26.74 -42.29
N ALA A 173 16.71 -26.51 -43.21
CA ALA A 173 18.08 -26.13 -42.85
C ALA A 173 18.24 -24.62 -42.59
N GLY A 174 17.24 -23.81 -42.92
CA GLY A 174 17.18 -22.42 -42.47
C GLY A 174 17.99 -21.42 -43.30
N VAL A 175 18.10 -20.21 -42.75
CA VAL A 175 18.83 -19.07 -43.31
C VAL A 175 19.94 -18.68 -42.36
N ASN A 176 21.19 -18.63 -42.84
CA ASN A 176 22.38 -18.28 -42.06
C ASN A 176 23.20 -17.25 -42.85
N ILE A 177 23.04 -15.98 -42.49
CA ILE A 177 23.58 -14.83 -43.22
C ILE A 177 24.50 -14.00 -42.33
N HIS A 178 25.59 -13.51 -42.91
CA HIS A 178 26.44 -12.46 -42.36
C HIS A 178 26.52 -11.31 -43.38
N GLU A 179 25.76 -10.26 -43.13
CA GLU A 179 25.79 -9.02 -43.90
C GLU A 179 26.91 -8.08 -43.42
N MET A 180 27.72 -7.58 -44.35
CA MET A 180 28.82 -6.64 -44.06
C MET A 180 28.31 -5.20 -43.80
N ASP A 181 27.17 -4.84 -44.39
CA ASP A 181 26.49 -3.57 -44.20
C ASP A 181 25.01 -3.78 -43.76
N GLY A 182 24.11 -2.88 -44.16
CA GLY A 182 22.74 -2.86 -43.66
C GLY A 182 21.81 -3.56 -44.65
N ILE A 183 20.98 -4.48 -44.17
CA ILE A 183 20.12 -5.31 -45.00
C ILE A 183 18.65 -4.92 -44.85
N THR A 184 17.94 -4.86 -45.98
CA THR A 184 16.49 -4.70 -46.01
C THR A 184 15.83 -6.00 -46.45
N ILE A 185 14.97 -6.57 -45.60
CA ILE A 185 14.15 -7.74 -45.90
C ILE A 185 12.81 -7.21 -46.41
N ASP A 186 12.66 -7.15 -47.73
CA ASP A 186 11.49 -6.62 -48.42
C ASP A 186 11.38 -7.29 -49.80
N THR A 187 10.48 -6.82 -50.65
CA THR A 187 10.21 -7.35 -51.97
C THR A 187 11.37 -7.12 -52.92
N VAL A 188 12.01 -8.20 -53.33
CA VAL A 188 12.90 -8.21 -54.50
C VAL A 188 12.04 -8.25 -55.77
N PRO A 189 12.21 -7.29 -56.71
CA PRO A 189 11.45 -7.25 -57.95
C PRO A 189 11.74 -8.47 -58.85
N GLU A 190 11.00 -8.61 -59.95
CA GLU A 190 11.29 -9.65 -60.94
C GLU A 190 12.73 -9.55 -61.46
N ILE A 191 13.41 -10.69 -61.55
CA ILE A 191 14.81 -10.77 -61.99
C ILE A 191 14.86 -11.45 -63.35
N SER A 192 15.31 -10.73 -64.38
CA SER A 192 15.41 -11.26 -65.75
C SER A 192 16.85 -11.38 -66.22
N VAL A 193 17.15 -12.48 -66.93
CA VAL A 193 18.43 -12.70 -67.63
C VAL A 193 18.22 -13.05 -69.10
N TYR A 194 19.21 -12.74 -69.92
CA TYR A 194 19.21 -13.06 -71.35
C TYR A 194 19.92 -14.39 -71.63
N ARG A 195 19.14 -15.40 -72.03
CA ARG A 195 19.66 -16.69 -72.52
C ARG A 195 20.24 -16.51 -73.93
N ILE A 196 21.46 -17.00 -74.15
CA ILE A 196 22.15 -16.94 -75.44
C ILE A 196 21.90 -18.23 -76.21
N ALA A 197 21.20 -18.16 -77.33
CA ALA A 197 20.88 -19.32 -78.17
C ALA A 197 22.13 -20.06 -78.68
N GLU A 198 21.96 -21.29 -79.18
CA GLU A 198 23.05 -22.11 -79.73
C GLU A 198 23.82 -21.43 -80.90
N ASP A 199 23.21 -20.44 -81.56
CA ASP A 199 23.86 -19.64 -82.61
C ASP A 199 24.59 -18.38 -82.09
N GLY A 200 24.59 -18.18 -80.77
CA GLY A 200 25.22 -17.04 -80.10
C GLY A 200 24.35 -15.76 -80.06
N SER A 201 23.12 -15.79 -80.60
CA SER A 201 22.19 -14.67 -80.52
C SER A 201 21.49 -14.59 -79.15
N ILE A 202 21.02 -13.40 -78.78
CA ILE A 202 20.20 -13.22 -77.57
C ILE A 202 18.77 -13.66 -77.89
N ASP A 203 18.20 -14.53 -77.06
CA ASP A 203 16.77 -14.84 -77.13
C ASP A 203 15.95 -13.74 -76.44
N ILE A 204 15.71 -12.63 -77.16
CA ILE A 204 15.00 -11.46 -76.63
C ILE A 204 13.52 -11.76 -76.38
N GLU A 205 12.92 -12.75 -77.07
CA GLU A 205 11.50 -13.08 -76.93
C GLU A 205 11.22 -13.98 -75.72
N ASN A 206 12.23 -14.70 -75.20
CA ASN A 206 12.11 -15.62 -74.06
C ASN A 206 13.14 -15.35 -72.96
N ALA A 207 13.30 -14.09 -72.55
CA ALA A 207 14.11 -13.77 -71.37
C ALA A 207 13.62 -14.59 -70.16
N LEU A 208 14.55 -15.27 -69.48
CA LEU A 208 14.22 -16.05 -68.28
C LEU A 208 14.00 -15.08 -67.14
N THR A 209 12.82 -15.14 -66.54
CA THR A 209 12.40 -14.20 -65.50
C THR A 209 11.92 -14.96 -64.28
N ASP A 210 12.66 -14.82 -63.19
CA ASP A 210 12.20 -15.27 -61.88
C ASP A 210 11.27 -14.19 -61.30
N GLN A 211 10.12 -14.62 -60.78
CA GLN A 211 9.08 -13.70 -60.31
C GLN A 211 9.55 -12.95 -59.05
N SER A 212 8.95 -11.79 -58.81
CA SER A 212 9.16 -11.03 -57.57
C SER A 212 8.93 -11.94 -56.36
N GLN A 213 9.81 -11.82 -55.38
CA GLN A 213 9.73 -12.55 -54.12
C GLN A 213 9.75 -11.52 -53.00
N SER A 214 9.01 -11.78 -51.93
CA SER A 214 9.01 -10.94 -50.73
C SER A 214 9.38 -11.81 -49.54
N ASN A 215 9.96 -11.16 -48.53
CA ASN A 215 10.09 -11.69 -47.18
C ASN A 215 11.08 -12.86 -47.07
N ILE A 216 11.29 -13.28 -45.83
CA ILE A 216 11.94 -14.55 -45.52
C ILE A 216 10.87 -15.55 -45.08
N ILE A 217 10.87 -16.72 -45.69
CA ILE A 217 10.02 -17.85 -45.31
C ILE A 217 10.95 -19.05 -45.12
N SER A 218 11.09 -19.51 -43.88
CA SER A 218 11.99 -20.59 -43.50
C SER A 218 11.24 -21.69 -42.75
N HIS A 219 11.47 -22.96 -43.10
CA HIS A 219 11.01 -24.08 -42.27
C HIS A 219 12.04 -24.49 -41.19
N GLY A 220 13.20 -23.84 -41.16
CA GLY A 220 14.23 -23.97 -40.11
C GLY A 220 14.50 -22.63 -39.44
N ASP A 221 15.62 -22.51 -38.74
CA ASP A 221 16.01 -21.28 -38.05
C ASP A 221 16.35 -20.15 -39.03
N VAL A 222 16.29 -18.90 -38.57
CA VAL A 222 16.73 -17.71 -39.34
C VAL A 222 17.74 -16.95 -38.50
N ASN A 223 18.99 -16.90 -38.96
CA ASN A 223 20.09 -16.26 -38.28
C ASN A 223 20.72 -15.20 -39.19
N ILE A 224 20.60 -13.93 -38.84
CA ILE A 224 21.14 -12.80 -39.62
C ILE A 224 21.99 -11.91 -38.72
N ILE A 225 23.22 -11.67 -39.14
CA ILE A 225 24.13 -10.72 -38.49
C ILE A 225 24.46 -9.62 -39.48
N ALA A 226 24.33 -8.36 -39.09
CA ALA A 226 24.77 -7.18 -39.84
C ALA A 226 25.89 -6.46 -39.08
N ASP A 227 27.06 -6.29 -39.72
CA ASP A 227 28.22 -5.62 -39.13
C ASP A 227 27.98 -4.11 -38.94
N THR A 228 27.51 -3.45 -40.00
CA THR A 228 27.27 -2.01 -40.03
C THR A 228 25.90 -1.67 -40.57
N GLY A 229 25.26 -0.59 -40.08
CA GLY A 229 23.92 -0.23 -40.54
C GLY A 229 22.80 -1.07 -39.90
N ASP A 230 21.57 -0.81 -40.36
CA ASP A 230 20.35 -1.34 -39.76
C ASP A 230 19.93 -2.65 -40.44
N ILE A 231 19.27 -3.53 -39.68
CA ILE A 231 18.42 -4.58 -40.24
C ILE A 231 17.01 -4.00 -40.35
N ARG A 232 16.49 -3.87 -41.58
CA ARG A 232 15.12 -3.40 -41.83
C ARG A 232 14.28 -4.57 -42.31
N LEU A 233 13.06 -4.75 -41.82
CA LEU A 233 12.27 -5.93 -42.18
C LEU A 233 10.79 -5.62 -42.44
N ASP A 234 10.23 -6.20 -43.50
CA ASP A 234 8.79 -6.24 -43.80
C ASP A 234 8.16 -7.47 -43.14
N TYR A 235 8.70 -8.68 -43.41
CA TYR A 235 8.24 -9.89 -42.75
C TYR A 235 9.28 -11.02 -42.74
N ILE A 236 9.35 -11.73 -41.62
CA ILE A 236 10.11 -12.97 -41.44
C ILE A 236 9.19 -14.03 -40.82
N GLU A 237 9.04 -15.16 -41.50
CA GLU A 237 8.41 -16.36 -40.96
C GLU A 237 9.40 -17.51 -40.85
N SER A 238 9.48 -18.10 -39.66
CA SER A 238 10.29 -19.28 -39.36
C SER A 238 9.46 -20.31 -38.60
N SER A 239 9.68 -21.61 -38.86
CA SER A 239 9.20 -22.69 -37.98
C SER A 239 10.16 -22.97 -36.80
N GLY A 240 11.36 -22.41 -36.85
CA GLY A 240 12.43 -22.49 -35.85
C GLY A 240 12.57 -21.20 -35.04
N ASP A 241 13.78 -20.98 -34.54
CA ASP A 241 14.16 -19.76 -33.82
C ASP A 241 14.58 -18.66 -34.83
N ILE A 242 14.43 -17.39 -34.44
CA ILE A 242 14.84 -16.23 -35.24
C ILE A 242 15.83 -15.41 -34.43
N ASP A 243 17.08 -15.31 -34.91
CA ASP A 243 18.15 -14.53 -34.30
C ASP A 243 18.61 -13.41 -35.26
N LEU A 244 18.32 -12.16 -34.90
CA LEU A 244 18.73 -10.96 -35.64
C LEU A 244 19.73 -10.14 -34.83
N THR A 245 20.88 -9.83 -35.41
CA THR A 245 21.94 -9.06 -34.74
C THR A 245 22.43 -7.91 -35.62
N ALA A 246 22.10 -6.67 -35.27
CA ALA A 246 22.68 -5.46 -35.87
C ALA A 246 23.80 -4.92 -34.96
N LEU A 247 25.06 -5.24 -35.27
CA LEU A 247 26.20 -4.99 -34.38
C LEU A 247 26.48 -3.51 -34.13
N SER A 248 26.19 -2.63 -35.10
CA SER A 248 26.38 -1.18 -34.95
C SER A 248 25.20 -0.33 -35.44
N GLY A 249 24.06 -0.95 -35.75
CA GLY A 249 22.83 -0.25 -36.11
C GLY A 249 21.63 -0.69 -35.29
N ALA A 250 20.45 -0.45 -35.84
CA ALA A 250 19.15 -0.74 -35.24
C ALA A 250 18.43 -1.88 -35.98
N ILE A 251 17.36 -2.39 -35.37
CA ILE A 251 16.40 -3.29 -36.00
C ILE A 251 15.10 -2.49 -36.17
N PHE A 252 14.69 -2.32 -37.42
CA PHE A 252 13.49 -1.58 -37.79
C PHE A 252 12.54 -2.44 -38.61
N GLU A 253 11.24 -2.21 -38.46
CA GLU A 253 10.30 -2.61 -39.50
C GLU A 253 10.30 -1.57 -40.66
N THR A 254 9.77 -1.96 -41.82
CA THR A 254 9.77 -1.13 -43.04
C THR A 254 8.46 -0.39 -43.26
N GLN A 255 7.36 -0.77 -42.61
CA GLN A 255 6.01 -0.30 -42.86
C GLN A 255 5.22 -0.05 -41.57
N ASP A 256 5.38 1.13 -40.95
CA ASP A 256 4.71 1.49 -39.70
C ASP A 256 3.18 1.24 -39.72
N ASP A 257 2.79 0.03 -39.31
CA ASP A 257 1.43 -0.48 -39.36
C ASP A 257 1.10 -1.34 -38.12
N THR A 258 0.35 -2.44 -38.24
CA THR A 258 0.05 -3.37 -37.12
C THR A 258 0.10 -4.83 -37.53
N ILE A 259 0.69 -5.11 -38.70
CA ILE A 259 0.84 -6.42 -39.27
C ILE A 259 2.07 -7.03 -38.62
N VAL A 260 2.00 -8.32 -38.29
CA VAL A 260 3.14 -9.03 -37.70
C VAL A 260 4.32 -8.97 -38.66
N ASP A 261 5.46 -8.47 -38.18
CA ASP A 261 6.73 -8.42 -38.91
C ASP A 261 7.57 -9.68 -38.65
N ILE A 262 7.53 -10.22 -37.43
CA ILE A 262 8.32 -11.39 -37.04
C ILE A 262 7.42 -12.50 -36.49
N LYS A 263 7.52 -13.68 -37.10
CA LYS A 263 6.81 -14.89 -36.68
C LYS A 263 7.75 -16.08 -36.63
N SER A 264 8.12 -16.49 -35.42
CA SER A 264 8.76 -17.80 -35.17
C SER A 264 7.71 -18.90 -35.03
N GLY A 265 8.15 -20.16 -34.87
CA GLY A 265 7.26 -21.24 -34.48
C GLY A 265 6.63 -20.96 -33.09
N ASP A 266 5.48 -21.58 -32.79
CA ASP A 266 4.83 -21.42 -31.48
C ASP A 266 5.83 -21.73 -30.34
N TYR A 267 6.01 -20.80 -29.40
CA TYR A 267 6.96 -20.89 -28.29
C TYR A 267 8.43 -21.06 -28.69
N LYS A 268 8.77 -20.73 -29.94
CA LYS A 268 10.15 -20.56 -30.38
C LYS A 268 10.68 -19.19 -29.98
N LYS A 269 12.00 -19.07 -29.97
CA LYS A 269 12.68 -17.88 -29.50
C LYS A 269 12.87 -16.89 -30.64
N ILE A 270 12.59 -15.63 -30.35
CA ILE A 270 12.99 -14.48 -31.15
C ILE A 270 14.07 -13.74 -30.36
N THR A 271 15.30 -13.74 -30.86
CA THR A 271 16.44 -13.01 -30.27
C THR A 271 16.76 -11.79 -31.14
N LEU A 272 16.68 -10.60 -30.55
CA LEU A 272 16.95 -9.33 -31.22
C LEU A 272 18.10 -8.63 -30.50
N THR A 273 19.21 -8.39 -31.19
CA THR A 273 20.34 -7.64 -30.64
C THR A 273 20.66 -6.47 -31.55
N ALA A 274 20.63 -5.26 -31.02
CA ALA A 274 20.95 -4.04 -31.74
C ALA A 274 21.93 -3.16 -30.96
N SER A 275 22.69 -2.33 -31.66
CA SER A 275 23.40 -1.21 -31.04
C SER A 275 22.47 -0.03 -30.76
N GLY A 276 21.41 0.14 -31.56
CA GLY A 276 20.43 1.21 -31.43
C GLY A 276 19.04 0.67 -31.07
N ASN A 277 18.01 1.26 -31.67
CA ASN A 277 16.62 0.91 -31.42
C ASN A 277 16.25 -0.50 -31.90
N ILE A 278 15.26 -1.09 -31.25
CA ILE A 278 14.45 -2.20 -31.74
C ILE A 278 13.01 -1.69 -31.72
N ALA A 279 12.54 -1.15 -32.84
CA ALA A 279 11.26 -0.42 -32.94
C ALA A 279 10.86 -0.33 -34.42
N ALA A 280 9.85 0.45 -34.81
CA ALA A 280 9.60 0.63 -36.24
C ALA A 280 10.46 1.70 -36.92
N SER A 281 10.84 2.75 -36.18
CA SER A 281 11.49 3.91 -36.79
C SER A 281 12.50 4.58 -35.85
N GLN A 282 13.28 5.50 -36.43
CA GLN A 282 14.15 6.40 -35.67
C GLN A 282 13.38 7.50 -34.93
N SER A 283 12.05 7.59 -35.10
CA SER A 283 11.23 8.60 -34.44
C SER A 283 10.76 8.14 -33.07
N ASN A 284 10.52 9.10 -32.19
CA ASN A 284 10.17 8.85 -30.79
C ASN A 284 8.65 8.70 -30.58
N ASP A 285 7.84 8.82 -31.64
CA ASP A 285 6.38 8.80 -31.59
C ASP A 285 5.91 7.39 -31.98
N ASP A 286 5.51 6.56 -31.00
CA ASP A 286 4.75 5.29 -31.12
C ASP A 286 4.81 4.55 -32.47
N THR A 287 5.89 3.79 -32.69
CA THR A 287 5.99 2.85 -33.81
C THR A 287 6.70 1.57 -33.33
N TYR A 288 5.98 0.47 -33.21
CA TYR A 288 6.40 -0.79 -32.57
C TYR A 288 6.91 -1.78 -33.61
N LEU A 289 7.88 -2.62 -33.24
CA LEU A 289 8.15 -3.83 -34.02
C LEU A 289 7.10 -4.89 -33.66
N ASP A 290 6.36 -5.37 -34.66
CA ASP A 290 5.25 -6.30 -34.45
C ASP A 290 5.72 -7.76 -34.49
N VAL A 291 5.31 -8.51 -33.48
CA VAL A 291 5.65 -9.92 -33.32
C VAL A 291 4.39 -10.78 -33.20
N ALA A 292 4.48 -12.02 -33.67
CA ALA A 292 3.38 -12.97 -33.59
C ALA A 292 2.99 -13.27 -32.13
N HIS A 293 1.76 -13.73 -31.91
CA HIS A 293 1.35 -14.29 -30.62
C HIS A 293 2.16 -15.54 -30.24
N HIS A 294 2.17 -15.90 -28.96
CA HIS A 294 2.95 -17.01 -28.39
C HIS A 294 4.46 -16.91 -28.67
N SER A 295 4.96 -15.70 -28.90
CA SER A 295 6.38 -15.43 -29.07
C SER A 295 7.09 -15.39 -27.73
N THR A 296 8.28 -16.01 -27.66
CA THR A 296 9.21 -15.85 -26.54
C THR A 296 10.37 -14.97 -26.99
N ILE A 297 10.51 -13.80 -26.36
CA ILE A 297 11.43 -12.75 -26.83
C ILE A 297 12.60 -12.57 -25.87
N THR A 298 13.80 -12.48 -26.47
CA THR A 298 14.95 -11.84 -25.86
C THR A 298 15.37 -10.66 -26.73
N ALA A 299 15.42 -9.46 -26.17
CA ALA A 299 15.80 -8.26 -26.92
C ALA A 299 16.84 -7.44 -26.16
N GLN A 300 17.87 -6.95 -26.85
CA GLN A 300 18.92 -6.13 -26.25
C GLN A 300 19.31 -4.95 -27.13
N SER A 301 19.27 -3.75 -26.55
CA SER A 301 19.95 -2.56 -27.08
C SER A 301 21.25 -2.32 -26.30
N THR A 302 22.38 -2.41 -27.00
CA THR A 302 23.73 -2.42 -26.39
C THR A 302 24.35 -1.04 -26.20
N ASN A 303 23.75 0.02 -26.75
CA ASN A 303 24.08 1.42 -26.47
C ASN A 303 22.79 2.21 -26.21
N GLU A 304 22.70 3.47 -26.65
CA GLU A 304 21.48 4.27 -26.59
C GLU A 304 20.46 3.75 -27.62
N GLY A 305 19.32 3.27 -27.14
CA GLY A 305 18.25 2.75 -27.97
C GLY A 305 17.02 2.25 -27.21
N ASN A 306 15.85 2.54 -27.76
CA ASN A 306 14.58 2.06 -27.23
C ASN A 306 14.27 0.64 -27.71
N ILE A 307 13.48 -0.10 -26.94
CA ILE A 307 12.88 -1.38 -27.35
C ILE A 307 11.36 -1.23 -27.28
N HIS A 308 10.71 -1.13 -28.44
CA HIS A 308 9.26 -1.01 -28.58
C HIS A 308 8.70 -2.23 -29.31
N LEU A 309 7.92 -3.06 -28.62
CA LEU A 309 7.38 -4.31 -29.17
C LEU A 309 5.87 -4.36 -29.05
N ARG A 310 5.20 -4.91 -30.08
CA ARG A 310 3.76 -5.15 -30.03
C ARG A 310 3.37 -6.55 -30.49
N ALA A 311 2.39 -7.15 -29.85
CA ALA A 311 1.82 -8.45 -30.25
C ALA A 311 0.28 -8.43 -30.23
N ASP A 312 -0.37 -9.17 -31.14
CA ASP A 312 -1.83 -9.31 -31.18
C ASP A 312 -2.37 -10.43 -30.26
N GLY A 313 -1.53 -10.98 -29.38
CA GLY A 313 -1.88 -12.05 -28.45
C GLY A 313 -0.80 -12.26 -27.39
N GLU A 314 -0.78 -13.44 -26.75
CA GLU A 314 0.13 -13.74 -25.65
C GLU A 314 1.60 -13.48 -25.99
N LEU A 315 2.33 -12.86 -25.06
CA LEU A 315 3.72 -12.47 -25.23
C LEU A 315 4.54 -12.87 -24.00
N VAL A 316 5.66 -13.59 -24.22
CA VAL A 316 6.62 -13.93 -23.17
C VAL A 316 7.90 -13.12 -23.38
N LEU A 317 8.18 -12.21 -22.45
CA LEU A 317 9.40 -11.42 -22.42
C LEU A 317 10.38 -12.10 -21.45
N GLU A 318 11.24 -12.95 -21.99
CA GLU A 318 12.21 -13.71 -21.19
C GLU A 318 13.30 -12.78 -20.65
N LYS A 319 13.83 -11.90 -21.51
CA LYS A 319 14.83 -10.89 -21.15
C LYS A 319 14.81 -9.71 -22.12
N ILE A 320 14.52 -8.51 -21.63
CA ILE A 320 14.53 -7.27 -22.43
C ILE A 320 15.44 -6.26 -21.75
N GLU A 321 16.50 -5.82 -22.43
CA GLU A 321 17.53 -4.97 -21.83
C GLU A 321 17.91 -3.81 -22.73
N THR A 322 17.91 -2.60 -22.20
CA THR A 322 18.53 -1.44 -22.85
C THR A 322 19.57 -0.80 -21.92
N THR A 323 20.66 -0.32 -22.52
CA THR A 323 21.74 0.36 -21.81
C THR A 323 21.38 1.81 -21.47
N ASP A 324 20.60 2.46 -22.33
CA ASP A 324 20.06 3.83 -22.21
C ASP A 324 18.88 3.92 -23.19
N GLY A 325 17.65 3.95 -22.69
CA GLY A 325 16.44 3.97 -23.51
C GLY A 325 15.20 3.38 -22.83
N ASN A 326 14.04 3.59 -23.46
CA ASN A 326 12.76 3.09 -22.99
C ASN A 326 12.52 1.63 -23.39
N ILE A 327 11.76 0.92 -22.56
CA ILE A 327 11.11 -0.33 -22.94
C ILE A 327 9.60 -0.07 -22.97
N ASP A 328 8.98 -0.23 -24.14
CA ASP A 328 7.53 -0.06 -24.32
C ASP A 328 6.92 -1.30 -24.97
N ILE A 329 5.96 -1.92 -24.29
CA ILE A 329 5.38 -3.19 -24.71
C ILE A 329 3.86 -3.08 -24.76
N VAL A 330 3.28 -3.43 -25.90
CA VAL A 330 1.83 -3.55 -26.08
C VAL A 330 1.45 -4.96 -26.48
N ALA A 331 0.51 -5.61 -25.78
CA ALA A 331 0.00 -6.90 -26.24
C ALA A 331 -1.48 -7.14 -25.90
N LYS A 332 -2.00 -8.27 -26.39
CA LYS A 332 -3.30 -8.83 -25.99
C LYS A 332 -3.08 -10.12 -25.20
N ASP A 333 -4.16 -10.67 -24.66
CA ASP A 333 -4.19 -11.89 -23.85
C ASP A 333 -3.28 -11.77 -22.61
N HIS A 334 -2.19 -12.53 -22.51
CA HIS A 334 -1.29 -12.46 -21.35
C HIS A 334 0.08 -11.89 -21.73
N ILE A 335 0.64 -11.04 -20.86
CA ILE A 335 2.05 -10.64 -20.96
C ILE A 335 2.80 -11.27 -19.79
N PHE A 336 3.83 -12.04 -20.07
CA PHE A 336 4.78 -12.54 -19.08
C PHE A 336 6.05 -11.70 -19.14
N ALA A 337 6.14 -10.67 -18.29
CA ALA A 337 7.27 -9.75 -18.20
C ALA A 337 8.28 -10.25 -17.15
N LEU A 338 9.17 -11.16 -17.53
CA LEU A 338 9.97 -11.92 -16.57
C LEU A 338 11.25 -11.19 -16.12
N ASP A 339 11.96 -10.53 -17.04
CA ASP A 339 13.18 -9.78 -16.78
C ASP A 339 13.31 -8.60 -17.74
N LEU A 340 12.96 -7.40 -17.29
CA LEU A 340 13.05 -6.14 -18.04
C LEU A 340 14.00 -5.19 -17.31
N LEU A 341 15.00 -4.69 -18.03
CA LEU A 341 16.01 -3.79 -17.51
C LEU A 341 16.20 -2.59 -18.45
N SER A 342 15.72 -1.42 -18.03
CA SER A 342 15.98 -0.14 -18.68
C SER A 342 16.99 0.65 -17.82
N GLN A 343 18.23 0.68 -18.30
CA GLN A 343 19.33 1.45 -17.69
C GLN A 343 19.35 2.88 -18.26
N GLY A 344 20.14 3.77 -17.65
CA GLY A 344 20.27 5.17 -18.07
C GLY A 344 20.10 6.15 -16.93
N ALA A 345 19.46 7.29 -17.20
CA ALA A 345 19.15 8.33 -16.23
C ALA A 345 17.73 8.92 -16.35
N GLU A 346 17.40 9.61 -17.46
CA GLU A 346 16.13 10.34 -17.62
C GLU A 346 15.38 9.88 -18.88
N ASN A 347 14.09 9.56 -18.72
CA ASN A 347 13.22 9.00 -19.77
C ASN A 347 13.62 7.58 -20.20
N ASP A 348 14.05 6.77 -19.23
CA ASP A 348 14.38 5.35 -19.35
C ASP A 348 13.29 4.53 -18.67
N ASP A 349 12.06 4.70 -19.16
CA ASP A 349 10.87 4.16 -18.54
C ASP A 349 10.62 2.71 -18.99
N ILE A 350 9.95 1.93 -18.13
CA ILE A 350 9.32 0.67 -18.53
C ILE A 350 7.81 0.90 -18.61
N ARG A 351 7.25 0.72 -19.81
CA ARG A 351 5.80 0.76 -20.08
C ARG A 351 5.31 -0.59 -20.55
N ILE A 352 4.24 -1.09 -19.94
CA ILE A 352 3.59 -2.34 -20.33
C ILE A 352 2.09 -2.12 -20.40
N HIS A 353 1.50 -2.31 -21.57
CA HIS A 353 0.06 -2.16 -21.80
C HIS A 353 -0.53 -3.45 -22.36
N ASN A 354 -1.35 -4.12 -21.55
CA ASN A 354 -2.12 -5.29 -21.97
C ASN A 354 -3.60 -4.95 -22.15
N LEU A 355 -4.14 -5.29 -23.33
CA LEU A 355 -5.48 -4.91 -23.75
C LEU A 355 -6.58 -5.90 -23.33
N SER A 356 -6.28 -7.18 -23.04
CA SER A 356 -7.33 -8.18 -22.78
C SER A 356 -7.11 -9.22 -21.67
N GLY A 357 -5.95 -9.27 -21.02
CA GLY A 357 -5.74 -10.20 -19.90
C GLY A 357 -4.66 -9.76 -18.92
N ASP A 358 -4.11 -10.72 -18.18
CA ASP A 358 -3.22 -10.45 -17.05
C ASP A 358 -1.79 -10.08 -17.49
N ILE A 359 -1.12 -9.27 -16.68
CA ILE A 359 0.33 -9.03 -16.77
C ILE A 359 0.99 -9.76 -15.61
N PHE A 360 1.91 -10.67 -15.91
CA PHE A 360 2.74 -11.34 -14.92
C PHE A 360 4.10 -10.63 -14.81
N ALA A 361 4.32 -9.92 -13.71
CA ALA A 361 5.55 -9.17 -13.44
C ALA A 361 6.56 -10.05 -12.68
N GLY A 362 7.75 -10.21 -13.24
CA GLY A 362 8.94 -10.72 -12.55
C GLY A 362 9.83 -9.55 -12.18
N SER A 363 11.08 -9.54 -12.66
CA SER A 363 12.04 -8.47 -12.39
C SER A 363 11.90 -7.33 -13.40
N LEU A 364 11.33 -6.20 -13.00
CA LEU A 364 11.17 -4.97 -13.78
C LEU A 364 12.01 -3.85 -13.14
N ILE A 365 13.10 -3.47 -13.78
CA ILE A 365 14.06 -2.48 -13.26
C ILE A 365 14.20 -1.33 -14.25
N SER A 366 13.72 -0.16 -13.87
CA SER A 366 13.82 1.08 -14.65
C SER A 366 14.68 2.12 -13.92
N ALA A 367 15.51 2.85 -14.67
CA ALA A 367 16.22 4.03 -14.17
C ALA A 367 15.29 5.24 -13.96
N ALA A 368 14.08 5.21 -14.53
CA ALA A 368 13.04 6.24 -14.43
C ALA A 368 11.70 5.61 -13.96
N GLN A 369 10.58 5.81 -14.66
CA GLN A 369 9.25 5.39 -14.22
C GLN A 369 8.91 3.96 -14.66
N VAL A 370 7.99 3.34 -13.94
CA VAL A 370 7.37 2.07 -14.34
C VAL A 370 5.87 2.27 -14.43
N ASP A 371 5.31 2.13 -15.63
CA ASP A 371 3.87 2.26 -15.90
C ASP A 371 3.32 0.94 -16.44
N ILE A 372 2.40 0.31 -15.71
CA ILE A 372 1.80 -0.97 -16.08
C ILE A 372 0.28 -0.84 -16.13
N VAL A 373 -0.31 -1.20 -17.26
CA VAL A 373 -1.75 -1.12 -17.52
C VAL A 373 -2.27 -2.46 -18.02
N SER A 374 -3.17 -3.09 -17.28
CA SER A 374 -3.99 -4.21 -17.76
C SER A 374 -5.46 -3.78 -17.84
N GLU A 375 -6.00 -3.67 -19.06
CA GLU A 375 -7.36 -3.15 -19.29
C GLU A 375 -8.49 -4.08 -18.88
N GLN A 376 -8.24 -5.39 -18.85
CA GLN A 376 -9.25 -6.44 -18.62
C GLN A 376 -8.78 -7.52 -17.63
N GLY A 377 -7.52 -7.49 -17.19
CA GLY A 377 -6.93 -8.46 -16.27
C GLY A 377 -6.31 -7.81 -15.03
N GLY A 378 -5.57 -8.61 -14.28
CA GLY A 378 -4.77 -8.21 -13.12
C GLY A 378 -3.32 -7.91 -13.46
N ILE A 379 -2.61 -7.34 -12.48
CA ILE A 379 -1.15 -7.25 -12.46
C ILE A 379 -0.68 -8.17 -11.35
N ILE A 380 0.01 -9.24 -11.74
CA ILE A 380 0.24 -10.41 -10.89
C ILE A 380 1.74 -10.65 -10.76
N ASP A 381 2.23 -10.89 -9.55
CA ASP A 381 3.57 -11.44 -9.37
C ASP A 381 3.71 -12.79 -10.11
N SER A 382 4.72 -12.88 -10.97
CA SER A 382 5.02 -14.05 -11.80
C SER A 382 5.55 -15.24 -11.00
N GLN A 383 6.14 -15.01 -9.82
CA GLN A 383 6.76 -16.01 -8.97
C GLN A 383 6.50 -15.69 -7.50
N ASN A 384 5.55 -16.41 -6.89
CA ASN A 384 5.22 -16.28 -5.46
C ASN A 384 6.44 -16.55 -4.54
N ASP A 385 7.21 -15.50 -4.30
CA ASP A 385 8.41 -15.43 -3.47
C ASP A 385 8.56 -14.03 -2.86
N ASP A 386 9.69 -13.76 -2.17
CA ASP A 386 9.93 -12.49 -1.46
C ASP A 386 10.99 -11.63 -2.18
N ARG A 387 11.32 -11.91 -3.45
CA ARG A 387 12.26 -11.10 -4.23
C ARG A 387 11.55 -9.87 -4.76
N ILE A 388 12.31 -8.81 -4.98
CA ILE A 388 11.75 -7.56 -5.52
C ILE A 388 11.37 -7.80 -6.98
N ASP A 389 10.11 -7.50 -7.30
CA ASP A 389 9.61 -7.53 -8.67
C ASP A 389 9.85 -6.19 -9.35
N ILE A 390 9.45 -5.08 -8.72
CA ILE A 390 9.47 -3.76 -9.39
C ILE A 390 10.42 -2.79 -8.70
N ILE A 391 11.34 -2.23 -9.49
CA ILE A 391 12.28 -1.17 -9.11
C ILE A 391 12.15 -0.02 -10.11
N ALA A 392 11.82 1.17 -9.61
CA ALA A 392 11.87 2.41 -10.37
C ALA A 392 13.05 3.28 -9.92
N GLY A 393 13.35 4.30 -10.73
CA GLY A 393 14.36 5.31 -10.45
C GLY A 393 14.14 6.05 -9.13
N GLN A 394 15.18 6.74 -8.65
CA GLN A 394 15.08 7.51 -7.41
C GLN A 394 14.01 8.59 -7.50
N ASN A 395 13.01 8.54 -6.61
CA ASN A 395 11.82 9.41 -6.60
C ASN A 395 10.92 9.29 -7.83
N ALA A 396 11.12 8.27 -8.67
CA ALA A 396 10.23 7.98 -9.77
C ALA A 396 8.98 7.25 -9.25
N LEU A 397 7.88 7.40 -9.99
CA LEU A 397 6.61 6.79 -9.68
C LEU A 397 6.52 5.40 -10.33
N ILE A 398 5.94 4.46 -9.58
CA ILE A 398 5.42 3.20 -10.12
C ILE A 398 3.90 3.34 -10.22
N THR A 399 3.36 3.28 -11.44
CA THR A 399 1.94 3.37 -11.72
C THR A 399 1.40 2.01 -12.14
N LEU A 400 0.44 1.49 -11.38
CA LEU A 400 -0.21 0.20 -11.65
C LEU A 400 -1.71 0.42 -11.84
N THR A 401 -2.22 0.11 -13.03
CA THR A 401 -3.67 0.15 -13.31
C THR A 401 -4.13 -1.20 -13.83
N ALA A 402 -5.07 -1.82 -13.14
CA ALA A 402 -5.62 -3.12 -13.53
C ALA A 402 -7.15 -3.08 -13.50
N ALA A 403 -7.79 -3.88 -14.34
CA ALA A 403 -9.21 -4.18 -14.16
C ALA A 403 -9.43 -5.09 -12.95
N GLY A 404 -8.60 -6.13 -12.81
CA GLY A 404 -8.61 -7.08 -11.71
C GLY A 404 -7.65 -6.70 -10.57
N SER A 405 -7.22 -7.72 -9.81
CA SER A 405 -6.33 -7.56 -8.67
C SER A 405 -4.92 -7.09 -9.06
N ILE A 406 -4.26 -6.38 -8.13
CA ILE A 406 -2.84 -6.02 -8.19
C ILE A 406 -2.15 -6.67 -6.99
N GLY A 407 -1.26 -7.63 -7.21
CA GLY A 407 -0.62 -8.36 -6.12
C GLY A 407 -0.07 -9.69 -6.60
N GLY A 408 0.02 -10.69 -5.72
CA GLY A 408 0.50 -12.01 -6.10
C GLY A 408 -0.58 -13.09 -6.16
N ILE A 409 -0.20 -14.26 -6.67
CA ILE A 409 -1.10 -15.40 -6.87
C ILE A 409 -1.61 -15.93 -5.51
N ASN A 410 -2.92 -16.20 -5.40
CA ASN A 410 -3.56 -16.67 -4.16
C ASN A 410 -3.45 -15.69 -2.98
N ASN A 411 -3.63 -14.39 -3.25
CA ASN A 411 -3.60 -13.33 -2.24
C ASN A 411 -2.22 -13.17 -1.58
N THR A 412 -1.14 -13.41 -2.33
CA THR A 412 0.21 -12.98 -1.95
C THR A 412 0.44 -11.54 -2.41
N PHE A 413 1.67 -11.05 -2.32
CA PHE A 413 2.01 -9.68 -2.60
C PHE A 413 2.69 -9.54 -3.96
N LEU A 414 2.74 -8.30 -4.45
CA LEU A 414 3.69 -7.85 -5.45
C LEU A 414 4.79 -7.06 -4.72
N GLU A 415 6.05 -7.32 -5.03
CA GLU A 415 7.18 -6.90 -4.21
C GLU A 415 7.91 -5.68 -4.78
N PHE A 416 8.28 -4.76 -3.89
CA PHE A 416 8.89 -3.48 -4.24
C PHE A 416 10.18 -3.21 -3.47
N ALA A 417 11.09 -2.48 -4.13
CA ALA A 417 12.31 -1.98 -3.50
C ALA A 417 12.05 -0.98 -2.36
N ASN A 418 13.12 -0.73 -1.59
CA ASN A 418 13.12 0.29 -0.56
C ASN A 418 12.98 1.70 -1.17
N ASN A 419 12.16 2.54 -0.55
CA ASN A 419 11.79 3.89 -0.98
C ASN A 419 10.95 3.96 -2.27
N SER A 420 10.29 2.86 -2.66
CA SER A 420 9.37 2.89 -3.80
C SER A 420 8.19 3.83 -3.56
N ILE A 421 7.84 4.59 -4.60
CA ILE A 421 6.68 5.48 -4.63
C ILE A 421 5.65 4.85 -5.55
N ILE A 422 4.46 4.55 -5.04
CA ILE A 422 3.48 3.69 -5.71
C ILE A 422 2.13 4.39 -5.83
N SER A 423 1.54 4.31 -7.02
CA SER A 423 0.14 4.58 -7.30
C SER A 423 -0.48 3.31 -7.90
N ALA A 424 -1.51 2.76 -7.25
CA ALA A 424 -2.14 1.50 -7.65
C ALA A 424 -3.66 1.64 -7.71
N ASN A 425 -4.27 1.19 -8.81
CA ASN A 425 -5.70 1.31 -9.06
C ASN A 425 -6.28 0.03 -9.66
N ALA A 426 -7.06 -0.71 -8.86
CA ALA A 426 -7.92 -1.79 -9.33
C ALA A 426 -9.31 -1.22 -9.64
N THR A 427 -9.65 -1.17 -10.93
CA THR A 427 -10.80 -0.40 -11.45
C THR A 427 -12.12 -1.16 -11.45
N THR A 428 -12.09 -2.49 -11.33
CA THR A 428 -13.26 -3.34 -11.10
C THR A 428 -13.03 -4.19 -9.84
N GLU A 429 -13.71 -5.32 -9.66
CA GLU A 429 -13.52 -6.20 -8.50
C GLU A 429 -12.08 -6.75 -8.46
N GLY A 430 -11.26 -6.24 -7.54
CA GLY A 430 -9.85 -6.67 -7.41
C GLY A 430 -9.21 -6.22 -6.10
N ASP A 431 -8.50 -7.14 -5.45
CA ASP A 431 -7.70 -6.86 -4.25
C ASP A 431 -6.40 -6.13 -4.64
N ILE A 432 -5.85 -5.32 -3.74
CA ILE A 432 -4.51 -4.74 -3.85
C ILE A 432 -3.63 -5.24 -2.71
N HIS A 433 -2.61 -6.04 -3.04
CA HIS A 433 -1.64 -6.59 -2.09
C HIS A 433 -0.22 -6.21 -2.48
N LEU A 434 0.41 -5.31 -1.72
CA LEU A 434 1.74 -4.77 -2.03
C LEU A 434 2.70 -5.00 -0.86
N LYS A 435 3.96 -5.34 -1.15
CA LYS A 435 4.99 -5.53 -0.12
C LYS A 435 6.27 -4.81 -0.49
N GLY A 436 6.72 -3.90 0.38
CA GLY A 436 8.02 -3.24 0.26
C GLY A 436 9.04 -3.92 1.17
N LEU A 437 10.18 -4.36 0.62
CA LEU A 437 11.34 -4.82 1.40
C LEU A 437 12.13 -3.66 2.05
N GLY A 438 11.41 -2.59 2.39
CA GLY A 438 11.95 -1.34 2.87
C GLY A 438 10.82 -0.34 3.14
N ALA A 439 11.10 0.95 2.98
CA ALA A 439 10.11 2.01 3.12
C ALA A 439 9.24 2.12 1.86
N LEU A 440 7.97 2.51 2.03
CA LEU A 440 7.03 2.73 0.94
C LEU A 440 6.39 4.12 1.04
N THR A 441 6.19 4.77 -0.11
CA THR A 441 5.29 5.92 -0.24
C THR A 441 4.11 5.54 -1.11
N LEU A 442 2.91 5.64 -0.57
CA LEU A 442 1.65 5.33 -1.25
C LEU A 442 0.98 6.66 -1.64
N GLU A 443 1.12 7.05 -2.90
CA GLU A 443 0.58 8.32 -3.40
C GLU A 443 -0.94 8.24 -3.57
N HIS A 444 -1.42 7.20 -4.27
CA HIS A 444 -2.84 7.00 -4.54
C HIS A 444 -3.15 5.51 -4.70
N ILE A 445 -3.89 4.94 -3.75
CA ILE A 445 -4.26 3.52 -3.74
C ILE A 445 -5.78 3.40 -3.73
N VAL A 446 -6.33 2.73 -4.74
CA VAL A 446 -7.78 2.50 -4.86
C VAL A 446 -8.06 1.07 -5.31
N ALA A 447 -8.85 0.35 -4.52
CA ALA A 447 -9.36 -0.96 -4.89
C ALA A 447 -10.89 -0.89 -4.99
N THR A 448 -11.45 -1.19 -6.16
CA THR A 448 -12.91 -1.24 -6.30
C THR A 448 -13.42 -2.61 -5.84
N GLU A 449 -14.33 -2.66 -4.87
CA GLU A 449 -14.89 -3.92 -4.32
C GLU A 449 -13.87 -4.96 -3.79
N GLY A 450 -12.60 -4.58 -3.59
CA GLY A 450 -11.52 -5.45 -3.10
C GLY A 450 -10.87 -4.97 -1.80
N ASN A 451 -10.14 -5.85 -1.12
CA ASN A 451 -9.35 -5.53 0.06
C ASN A 451 -8.05 -4.85 -0.32
N ILE A 452 -7.48 -4.08 0.61
CA ILE A 452 -6.14 -3.49 0.46
C ILE A 452 -5.27 -4.02 1.59
N GLN A 453 -4.15 -4.67 1.26
CA GLN A 453 -3.13 -5.09 2.22
C GLN A 453 -1.77 -4.58 1.77
N ILE A 454 -1.13 -3.74 2.58
CA ILE A 454 0.15 -3.15 2.20
C ILE A 454 1.13 -3.29 3.35
N PHE A 455 2.23 -3.98 3.10
CA PHE A 455 3.28 -4.22 4.08
C PHE A 455 4.57 -3.50 3.68
N ALA A 456 5.22 -2.87 4.65
CA ALA A 456 6.55 -2.28 4.53
C ALA A 456 7.45 -2.83 5.64
N GLU A 457 8.71 -3.11 5.36
CA GLU A 457 9.68 -3.45 6.41
C GLU A 457 10.04 -2.23 7.26
N ASN A 458 10.17 -1.06 6.63
CA ASN A 458 10.49 0.23 7.27
C ASN A 458 9.28 1.20 7.18
N ASP A 459 9.54 2.51 7.23
CA ASP A 459 8.50 3.54 7.30
C ASP A 459 7.54 3.49 6.10
N MET A 460 6.27 3.79 6.34
CA MET A 460 5.24 3.91 5.31
C MET A 460 4.64 5.31 5.34
N ILE A 461 4.54 5.94 4.16
CA ILE A 461 3.81 7.19 3.98
C ILE A 461 2.52 6.88 3.22
N ALA A 462 1.38 6.86 3.92
CA ALA A 462 0.06 6.56 3.36
C ALA A 462 -0.69 7.87 3.07
N LYS A 463 -0.56 8.42 1.85
CA LYS A 463 -1.12 9.74 1.50
C LYS A 463 -2.61 9.71 1.15
N HIS A 464 -2.98 8.89 0.17
CA HIS A 464 -4.37 8.74 -0.26
C HIS A 464 -4.67 7.27 -0.51
N ILE A 465 -5.33 6.64 0.46
CA ILE A 465 -5.83 5.28 0.33
C ILE A 465 -7.36 5.34 0.41
N ASN A 466 -8.03 4.96 -0.67
CA ASN A 466 -9.48 5.07 -0.77
C ASN A 466 -10.12 3.77 -1.21
N ASN A 467 -10.98 3.24 -0.33
CA ASN A 467 -11.79 2.06 -0.55
C ASN A 467 -13.24 2.31 -0.09
N SER A 468 -13.75 3.54 -0.30
CA SER A 468 -15.00 4.02 0.31
C SER A 468 -16.27 3.30 -0.16
N GLU A 469 -16.29 2.86 -1.42
CA GLU A 469 -17.46 2.20 -2.00
C GLU A 469 -17.51 0.70 -1.67
N SER A 470 -16.39 0.10 -1.28
CA SER A 470 -16.34 -1.32 -0.95
C SER A 470 -16.75 -1.57 0.49
N LYS A 471 -17.21 -2.79 0.79
CA LYS A 471 -17.35 -3.28 2.17
C LYS A 471 -16.16 -4.14 2.58
N LYS A 472 -14.96 -3.75 2.14
CA LYS A 472 -13.73 -4.53 2.30
C LYS A 472 -12.77 -3.82 3.24
N ASP A 473 -11.82 -4.61 3.75
CA ASP A 473 -10.91 -4.16 4.80
C ASP A 473 -9.65 -3.54 4.19
N ILE A 474 -9.03 -2.65 4.97
CA ILE A 474 -7.70 -2.12 4.71
C ILE A 474 -6.78 -2.56 5.84
N VAL A 475 -5.62 -3.12 5.50
CA VAL A 475 -4.56 -3.49 6.45
C VAL A 475 -3.27 -2.82 6.02
N LEU A 476 -2.74 -1.94 6.85
CA LEU A 476 -1.45 -1.29 6.67
C LEU A 476 -0.50 -1.78 7.74
N LYS A 477 0.67 -2.27 7.34
CA LYS A 477 1.69 -2.74 8.27
C LYS A 477 3.06 -2.18 7.95
N SER A 478 3.72 -1.62 8.94
CA SER A 478 5.14 -1.32 8.93
C SER A 478 5.82 -2.17 10.01
N THR A 479 6.79 -3.01 9.64
CA THR A 479 7.37 -3.98 10.59
C THR A 479 8.28 -3.32 11.61
N THR A 480 9.10 -2.35 11.19
CA THR A 480 10.09 -1.66 12.06
C THR A 480 10.01 -0.15 11.98
N GLY A 481 9.09 0.39 11.17
CA GLY A 481 8.96 1.79 10.86
C GLY A 481 7.69 2.44 11.39
N ALA A 482 7.60 3.75 11.19
CA ALA A 482 6.40 4.52 11.47
C ALA A 482 5.43 4.47 10.27
N ILE A 483 4.15 4.73 10.53
CA ILE A 483 3.15 4.97 9.49
C ILE A 483 2.72 6.43 9.57
N GLU A 484 3.04 7.22 8.56
CA GLU A 484 2.48 8.56 8.38
C GLU A 484 1.10 8.44 7.72
N ALA A 485 0.05 8.63 8.51
CA ALA A 485 -1.33 8.46 8.07
C ALA A 485 -1.93 9.81 7.66
N TRP A 486 -2.18 9.99 6.36
CA TRP A 486 -2.92 11.13 5.82
C TRP A 486 -4.40 10.73 5.65
N GLN A 487 -4.93 10.75 4.43
CA GLN A 487 -6.30 10.34 4.16
C GLN A 487 -6.35 8.84 3.89
N ILE A 488 -7.05 8.12 4.77
CA ILE A 488 -7.29 6.68 4.65
C ILE A 488 -8.78 6.46 4.83
N VAL A 489 -9.46 5.95 3.79
CA VAL A 489 -10.90 5.70 3.81
C VAL A 489 -11.16 4.22 3.55
N SER A 490 -11.51 3.49 4.59
CA SER A 490 -11.99 2.11 4.51
C SER A 490 -13.52 2.10 4.55
N GLY A 491 -14.18 1.39 3.64
CA GLY A 491 -15.62 1.20 3.69
C GLY A 491 -16.08 0.09 4.66
N ASN A 492 -15.15 -0.68 5.24
CA ASN A 492 -15.40 -1.57 6.38
C ASN A 492 -14.37 -1.35 7.50
N ASN A 493 -13.46 -2.29 7.77
CA ASN A 493 -12.52 -2.18 8.88
C ASN A 493 -11.16 -1.66 8.41
N LEU A 494 -10.45 -1.00 9.31
CA LEU A 494 -9.08 -0.54 9.09
C LEU A 494 -8.18 -1.04 10.22
N THR A 495 -7.07 -1.67 9.85
CA THR A 495 -5.98 -2.03 10.77
C THR A 495 -4.72 -1.28 10.38
N ILE A 496 -4.12 -0.57 11.34
CA ILE A 496 -2.80 0.07 11.18
C ILE A 496 -1.86 -0.51 12.25
N ASP A 497 -0.86 -1.27 11.79
CA ASP A 497 0.16 -1.93 12.62
C ASP A 497 1.54 -1.33 12.33
N ALA A 498 2.03 -0.46 13.22
CA ALA A 498 3.30 0.24 13.06
C ALA A 498 4.35 -0.21 14.07
N GLY A 499 5.50 -0.69 13.59
CA GLY A 499 6.67 -1.02 14.41
C GLY A 499 7.30 0.18 15.13
N LYS A 500 6.84 1.41 14.84
CA LYS A 500 7.14 2.62 15.60
C LYS A 500 5.86 3.40 15.90
N ALA A 501 5.65 4.56 15.29
CA ALA A 501 4.56 5.48 15.63
C ALA A 501 3.55 5.52 14.49
N ILE A 502 2.29 5.76 14.85
CA ILE A 502 1.25 6.16 13.90
C ILE A 502 1.13 7.68 13.99
N ILE A 503 1.52 8.37 12.93
CA ILE A 503 1.75 9.81 12.92
C ILE A 503 0.63 10.49 12.13
N GLU A 504 -0.07 11.43 12.78
CA GLU A 504 -1.08 12.25 12.14
C GLU A 504 -0.47 13.12 11.03
N LYS A 505 -1.14 13.15 9.88
CA LYS A 505 -0.89 14.06 8.77
C LYS A 505 -2.21 14.64 8.27
N PRO A 506 -2.19 15.71 7.44
CA PRO A 506 -3.42 16.32 6.94
C PRO A 506 -4.30 15.31 6.17
N GLY A 507 -5.44 14.95 6.75
CA GLY A 507 -6.36 13.96 6.20
C GLY A 507 -7.36 13.52 7.26
N LEU A 508 -8.34 12.72 6.86
CA LEU A 508 -9.27 12.07 7.78
C LEU A 508 -9.09 10.56 7.63
N ILE A 509 -8.99 9.86 8.75
CA ILE A 509 -8.98 8.40 8.80
C ILE A 509 -10.41 7.94 9.05
N THR A 510 -11.01 7.24 8.08
CA THR A 510 -12.42 6.80 8.12
C THR A 510 -12.50 5.29 8.01
N ALA A 511 -13.30 4.68 8.88
CA ALA A 511 -13.61 3.25 8.89
C ALA A 511 -14.89 3.00 9.71
N ASN A 512 -15.42 1.78 9.66
CA ASN A 512 -16.38 1.32 10.66
C ASN A 512 -15.66 1.01 11.98
N ASP A 513 -14.74 0.06 11.95
CA ASP A 513 -13.90 -0.32 13.08
C ASP A 513 -12.43 0.00 12.77
N LEU A 514 -11.71 0.54 13.76
CA LEU A 514 -10.30 0.87 13.66
C LEU A 514 -9.50 0.16 14.75
N LEU A 515 -8.52 -0.63 14.33
CA LEU A 515 -7.50 -1.24 15.20
C LEU A 515 -6.15 -0.55 14.96
N LEU A 516 -5.56 0.00 16.02
CA LEU A 516 -4.27 0.70 15.97
C LEU A 516 -3.25 0.00 16.87
N ASN A 517 -2.12 -0.41 16.31
CA ASN A 517 -0.99 -0.96 17.06
C ASN A 517 0.26 -0.14 16.79
N ALA A 518 0.95 0.30 17.84
CA ALA A 518 2.19 1.07 17.74
C ALA A 518 3.20 0.71 18.84
N GLU A 519 4.50 0.84 18.55
CA GLU A 519 5.53 0.72 19.60
C GLU A 519 5.87 2.06 20.26
N THR A 520 5.73 3.19 19.55
CA THR A 520 6.27 4.50 19.96
C THR A 520 5.30 5.68 19.85
N GLY A 521 4.00 5.42 19.92
CA GLY A 521 2.96 6.44 20.04
C GLY A 521 1.91 6.37 18.94
N ILE A 522 0.70 6.81 19.28
CA ILE A 522 -0.45 6.92 18.38
C ILE A 522 -0.91 8.37 18.46
N GLY A 523 -0.60 9.17 17.43
CA GLY A 523 -0.69 10.63 17.52
C GLY A 523 0.25 11.21 18.59
N ASP A 524 0.18 12.53 18.79
CA ASP A 524 0.90 13.21 19.86
C ASP A 524 0.10 14.40 20.42
N ALA A 525 0.62 14.99 21.51
CA ALA A 525 -0.01 16.11 22.20
C ALA A 525 -0.21 17.37 21.33
N SER A 526 0.60 17.53 20.28
CA SER A 526 0.50 18.64 19.33
C SER A 526 -0.36 18.31 18.11
N ASN A 527 -0.51 17.03 17.79
CA ASN A 527 -1.24 16.53 16.63
C ASN A 527 -1.90 15.18 16.95
N GLN A 528 -3.12 15.22 17.45
CA GLN A 528 -3.93 14.01 17.71
C GLN A 528 -4.36 13.39 16.37
N LEU A 529 -4.53 12.07 16.32
CA LEU A 529 -5.10 11.44 15.12
C LEU A 529 -6.54 11.90 14.92
N THR A 530 -6.86 12.39 13.72
CA THR A 530 -8.23 12.81 13.37
C THR A 530 -8.98 11.65 12.73
N LEU A 531 -10.01 11.16 13.41
CA LEU A 531 -10.72 9.93 13.06
C LEU A 531 -12.20 10.20 12.73
N ASP A 532 -12.80 9.39 11.86
CA ASP A 532 -14.25 9.30 11.65
C ASP A 532 -14.66 7.82 11.63
N ILE A 533 -14.77 7.26 12.83
CA ILE A 533 -14.97 5.82 13.05
C ILE A 533 -16.10 5.55 14.04
N ASN A 534 -16.62 4.31 14.04
CA ASN A 534 -17.66 3.89 15.00
C ASN A 534 -17.04 3.21 16.23
N ARG A 535 -16.01 2.37 16.03
CA ARG A 535 -15.33 1.66 17.11
C ARG A 535 -13.81 1.78 17.02
N LEU A 536 -13.16 1.98 18.16
CA LEU A 536 -11.71 2.07 18.29
C LEU A 536 -11.19 1.00 19.25
N ASP A 537 -10.11 0.35 18.81
CA ASP A 537 -9.18 -0.43 19.63
C ASP A 537 -7.76 0.09 19.40
N ALA A 538 -6.99 0.38 20.46
CA ALA A 538 -5.64 0.93 20.34
C ALA A 538 -4.66 0.43 21.40
N ASP A 539 -3.58 -0.18 20.93
CA ASP A 539 -2.48 -0.67 21.75
C ASP A 539 -1.18 0.08 21.45
N ASN A 540 -0.47 0.48 22.52
CA ASN A 540 0.80 1.16 22.41
C ASN A 540 1.80 0.79 23.52
N LEU A 541 3.09 0.68 23.16
CA LEU A 541 4.15 0.30 24.12
C LEU A 541 4.87 1.50 24.76
N SER A 542 5.16 2.57 24.01
CA SER A 542 5.89 3.76 24.49
C SER A 542 5.31 5.07 23.93
N ASN A 543 5.44 6.18 24.65
CA ASN A 543 4.72 7.45 24.37
C ASN A 543 3.19 7.34 24.51
N GLY A 544 2.46 8.39 24.16
CA GLY A 544 1.03 8.51 24.45
C GLY A 544 0.13 8.02 23.32
N ILE A 545 -1.17 7.96 23.62
CA ILE A 545 -2.25 7.74 22.65
C ILE A 545 -3.10 9.02 22.64
N PHE A 546 -3.18 9.69 21.50
CA PHE A 546 -3.89 10.95 21.32
C PHE A 546 -4.80 10.86 20.09
N VAL A 547 -6.11 10.77 20.31
CA VAL A 547 -7.11 10.59 19.25
C VAL A 547 -8.31 11.52 19.41
N SER A 548 -8.78 12.07 18.30
CA SER A 548 -9.98 12.91 18.19
C SER A 548 -10.90 12.35 17.13
N ASN A 549 -12.08 11.85 17.54
CA ASN A 549 -13.07 11.29 16.61
C ASN A 549 -14.14 12.33 16.28
N THR A 550 -14.48 12.50 15.00
CA THR A 550 -15.41 13.53 14.53
C THR A 550 -16.86 13.26 14.94
N LYS A 551 -17.21 12.02 15.30
CA LYS A 551 -18.56 11.57 15.65
C LYS A 551 -18.58 10.70 16.91
N ALA A 552 -19.75 10.16 17.24
CA ALA A 552 -19.92 9.25 18.36
C ALA A 552 -18.96 8.05 18.24
N LEU A 553 -18.34 7.66 19.35
CA LEU A 553 -17.29 6.65 19.38
C LEU A 553 -17.59 5.60 20.46
N THR A 554 -17.33 4.33 20.12
CA THR A 554 -17.25 3.25 21.11
C THR A 554 -15.82 2.74 21.22
N LEU A 555 -15.24 2.79 22.41
CA LEU A 555 -13.98 2.10 22.71
C LEU A 555 -14.30 0.63 22.98
N ALA A 556 -13.91 -0.25 22.07
CA ALA A 556 -14.23 -1.67 22.11
C ALA A 556 -12.99 -2.53 21.87
N ASP A 557 -13.01 -3.73 22.43
CA ASP A 557 -12.01 -4.76 22.16
C ASP A 557 -12.34 -5.45 20.82
N LEU A 558 -11.49 -5.19 19.83
CA LEU A 558 -11.58 -5.70 18.47
C LEU A 558 -10.60 -6.85 18.22
N ASP A 559 -9.51 -6.92 18.98
CA ASP A 559 -8.45 -7.92 18.83
C ASP A 559 -8.52 -9.10 19.84
N GLN A 560 -9.48 -9.05 20.76
CA GLN A 560 -9.74 -9.99 21.85
C GLN A 560 -8.69 -9.97 22.98
N ASN A 561 -7.99 -8.85 23.18
CA ASN A 561 -7.00 -8.68 24.24
C ASN A 561 -7.59 -8.23 25.60
N GLN A 562 -8.91 -8.03 25.68
CA GLN A 562 -9.69 -7.58 26.84
C GLN A 562 -9.63 -6.07 27.16
N HIS A 563 -8.95 -5.28 26.34
CA HIS A 563 -8.85 -3.83 26.42
C HIS A 563 -9.41 -3.22 25.14
N ALA A 564 -9.97 -2.02 25.27
CA ALA A 564 -10.22 -1.17 24.12
C ALA A 564 -9.05 -0.21 23.88
N ILE A 565 -8.35 0.17 24.95
CA ILE A 565 -7.16 1.02 24.85
C ILE A 565 -6.15 0.53 25.89
N LEU A 566 -4.93 0.21 25.45
CA LEU A 566 -3.82 -0.16 26.31
C LEU A 566 -2.59 0.70 25.97
N ASN A 567 -2.15 1.52 26.91
CA ASN A 567 -0.85 2.17 26.85
C ASN A 567 0.06 1.60 27.93
N GLU A 568 1.10 0.85 27.53
CA GLU A 568 2.06 0.27 28.48
C GLU A 568 3.13 1.27 28.96
N SER A 569 3.03 2.53 28.53
CA SER A 569 3.99 3.58 28.82
C SER A 569 3.53 4.61 29.84
N ASN A 570 4.48 5.35 30.41
CA ASN A 570 4.24 6.48 31.33
C ASN A 570 3.84 7.78 30.61
N ALA A 571 3.16 7.68 29.47
CA ALA A 571 2.59 8.83 28.77
C ALA A 571 1.07 8.69 28.68
N ASP A 572 0.42 9.78 28.30
CA ASP A 572 -1.00 9.95 28.56
C ASP A 572 -1.87 9.26 27.51
N ILE A 573 -3.11 8.99 27.89
CA ILE A 573 -4.18 8.57 26.98
C ILE A 573 -5.17 9.72 26.89
N VAL A 574 -5.36 10.26 25.69
CA VAL A 574 -6.36 11.29 25.39
C VAL A 574 -7.27 10.76 24.28
N VAL A 575 -8.54 10.58 24.62
CA VAL A 575 -9.59 10.21 23.67
C VAL A 575 -10.71 11.23 23.78
N GLU A 576 -11.06 11.84 22.66
CA GLU A 576 -12.16 12.78 22.58
C GLU A 576 -13.09 12.52 21.38
N THR A 577 -14.39 12.82 21.56
CA THR A 577 -15.33 12.97 20.44
C THR A 577 -15.62 14.45 20.21
N LEU A 578 -15.60 14.89 18.95
CA LEU A 578 -16.00 16.25 18.57
C LEU A 578 -17.52 16.38 18.49
N GLU A 579 -18.19 15.33 18.02
CA GLU A 579 -19.65 15.21 18.02
C GLU A 579 -20.11 13.87 18.62
N GLY A 580 -21.27 13.87 19.27
CA GLY A 580 -21.91 12.65 19.75
C GLY A 580 -21.27 12.01 20.98
N HIS A 581 -21.86 10.89 21.41
CA HIS A 581 -21.53 10.21 22.66
C HIS A 581 -20.20 9.44 22.60
N LEU A 582 -19.55 9.31 23.76
CA LEU A 582 -18.43 8.38 23.95
C LEU A 582 -18.89 7.22 24.83
N THR A 583 -18.75 6.00 24.33
CA THR A 583 -19.03 4.76 25.08
C THR A 583 -17.72 4.01 25.31
N ILE A 584 -17.39 3.73 26.56
CA ILE A 584 -16.27 2.88 26.94
C ILE A 584 -16.83 1.48 27.14
N ALA A 585 -16.89 0.67 26.08
CA ALA A 585 -17.46 -0.67 26.15
C ALA A 585 -16.50 -1.67 26.81
N GLN A 586 -15.19 -1.44 26.71
CA GLN A 586 -14.16 -2.31 27.26
C GLN A 586 -13.03 -1.52 27.92
N THR A 587 -12.15 -2.21 28.65
CA THR A 587 -11.16 -1.60 29.56
C THR A 587 -10.25 -0.58 28.87
N VAL A 588 -10.06 0.59 29.50
CA VAL A 588 -9.04 1.58 29.14
C VAL A 588 -7.97 1.57 30.22
N LYS A 589 -6.72 1.30 29.84
CA LYS A 589 -5.60 1.16 30.78
C LYS A 589 -4.36 1.92 30.34
N GLY A 590 -3.85 2.79 31.21
CA GLY A 590 -2.59 3.50 31.03
C GLY A 590 -1.71 3.46 32.29
N TYR A 591 -0.46 3.92 32.22
CA TYR A 591 0.34 4.16 33.44
C TYR A 591 0.25 5.63 33.91
N SER A 592 0.05 6.56 32.98
CA SER A 592 -0.04 8.02 33.21
C SER A 592 -1.49 8.52 33.14
N ASP A 593 -1.68 9.80 32.83
CA ASP A 593 -2.95 10.49 32.85
C ASP A 593 -3.90 9.97 31.76
N ILE A 594 -5.20 9.96 32.06
CA ILE A 594 -6.26 9.55 31.13
C ILE A 594 -7.29 10.68 31.04
N LEU A 595 -7.53 11.18 29.82
CA LEU A 595 -8.65 12.04 29.47
C LEU A 595 -9.62 11.30 28.54
N LEU A 596 -10.88 11.22 28.96
CA LEU A 596 -12.00 10.76 28.14
C LEU A 596 -13.03 11.88 28.07
N SER A 597 -13.29 12.43 26.88
CA SER A 597 -14.15 13.59 26.74
C SER A 597 -15.07 13.53 25.52
N SER A 598 -16.25 14.13 25.64
CA SER A 598 -17.12 14.43 24.50
C SER A 598 -17.34 15.95 24.43
N GLN A 599 -16.99 16.58 23.32
CA GLN A 599 -16.97 18.05 23.21
C GLN A 599 -18.26 18.67 22.69
N SER A 600 -19.16 17.90 22.07
CA SER A 600 -20.40 18.47 21.55
C SER A 600 -21.45 18.70 22.63
N ASP A 601 -22.21 19.78 22.45
CA ASP A 601 -23.48 19.99 23.13
C ASP A 601 -24.36 18.73 23.07
N ASN A 602 -24.97 18.40 24.20
CA ASN A 602 -25.81 17.23 24.42
C ASN A 602 -25.11 15.87 24.43
N ALA A 603 -23.77 15.81 24.37
CA ALA A 603 -23.07 14.53 24.44
C ALA A 603 -22.85 14.03 25.87
N SER A 604 -23.33 12.80 26.08
CA SER A 604 -23.11 11.98 27.28
C SER A 604 -21.92 11.03 27.13
N ILE A 605 -21.39 10.56 28.25
CA ILE A 605 -20.40 9.48 28.32
C ILE A 605 -21.00 8.28 29.05
N THR A 606 -20.84 7.08 28.48
CA THR A 606 -21.24 5.80 29.12
C THR A 606 -20.00 4.97 29.37
N ILE A 607 -19.82 4.50 30.61
CA ILE A 607 -18.65 3.71 31.04
C ILE A 607 -19.12 2.31 31.40
N GLU A 608 -18.80 1.32 30.58
CA GLU A 608 -19.11 -0.11 30.80
C GLU A 608 -17.82 -0.93 31.03
N GLY A 609 -16.71 -0.47 30.46
CA GLY A 609 -15.35 -0.97 30.68
C GLY A 609 -14.62 -0.23 31.81
N SER A 610 -13.76 -0.93 32.54
CA SER A 610 -13.00 -0.32 33.65
C SER A 610 -11.97 0.69 33.13
N ILE A 611 -11.68 1.72 33.93
CA ILE A 611 -10.66 2.73 33.61
C ILE A 611 -9.57 2.62 34.67
N LEU A 612 -8.33 2.35 34.25
CA LEU A 612 -7.22 2.09 35.17
C LEU A 612 -5.99 2.92 34.81
N THR A 613 -5.45 3.62 35.81
CA THR A 613 -4.11 4.19 35.75
C THR A 613 -3.30 3.88 37.02
N ASN A 614 -2.00 3.65 36.84
CA ASN A 614 -1.10 3.32 37.95
C ASN A 614 -0.64 4.56 38.74
N GLN A 615 -0.30 5.66 38.05
CA GLN A 615 0.22 6.88 38.69
C GLN A 615 -0.52 8.15 38.27
N GLY A 616 -1.22 8.12 37.13
CA GLY A 616 -1.84 9.31 36.58
C GLY A 616 -3.22 9.63 37.13
N ASN A 617 -3.70 10.80 36.73
CA ASN A 617 -5.02 11.35 36.97
C ASN A 617 -6.02 10.82 35.95
N VAL A 618 -7.30 10.77 36.32
CA VAL A 618 -8.39 10.42 35.40
C VAL A 618 -9.34 11.62 35.29
N SER A 619 -9.59 12.10 34.08
CA SER A 619 -10.58 13.14 33.79
C SER A 619 -11.63 12.61 32.81
N ILE A 620 -12.89 12.65 33.21
CA ILE A 620 -14.04 12.25 32.39
C ILE A 620 -14.97 13.46 32.26
N LEU A 621 -15.05 14.02 31.06
CA LEU A 621 -15.69 15.32 30.81
C LEU A 621 -16.79 15.19 29.75
N ALA A 622 -18.05 15.34 30.15
CA ALA A 622 -19.22 15.28 29.27
C ALA A 622 -20.02 16.59 29.33
N ASP A 623 -20.75 16.92 28.26
CA ASP A 623 -21.71 18.01 28.31
C ASP A 623 -22.97 17.57 29.08
N THR A 624 -23.57 16.43 28.76
CA THR A 624 -24.76 15.94 29.48
C THR A 624 -24.42 14.91 30.53
N ASP A 625 -24.92 13.69 30.39
CA ASP A 625 -24.90 12.70 31.45
C ASP A 625 -23.61 11.89 31.44
N ILE A 626 -23.18 11.45 32.61
CA ILE A 626 -22.15 10.41 32.77
C ILE A 626 -22.80 9.20 33.45
N ASN A 627 -22.86 8.09 32.73
CA ASN A 627 -23.40 6.81 33.23
C ASN A 627 -22.25 5.85 33.51
N GLN A 628 -21.90 5.66 34.77
CA GLN A 628 -20.82 4.80 35.21
C GLN A 628 -21.33 3.42 35.64
N SER A 629 -21.09 2.42 34.79
CA SER A 629 -21.34 0.99 35.04
C SER A 629 -20.03 0.19 35.06
N ALA A 630 -18.94 0.81 35.50
CA ALA A 630 -17.63 0.18 35.63
C ALA A 630 -16.79 0.82 36.73
N THR A 631 -15.74 0.12 37.14
CA THR A 631 -14.79 0.60 38.16
C THR A 631 -13.75 1.53 37.55
N ILE A 632 -13.49 2.66 38.22
CA ILE A 632 -12.43 3.61 37.91
C ILE A 632 -11.37 3.52 39.01
N ILE A 633 -10.11 3.30 38.63
CA ILE A 633 -8.97 3.25 39.56
C ILE A 633 -7.88 4.19 39.03
N SER A 634 -7.49 5.16 39.84
CA SER A 634 -6.47 6.15 39.52
C SER A 634 -5.36 6.17 40.56
N GLY A 635 -4.11 6.32 40.09
CA GLY A 635 -2.95 6.59 40.94
C GLY A 635 -2.89 8.04 41.45
N GLY A 636 -3.56 8.96 40.76
CA GLY A 636 -3.66 10.39 41.07
C GLY A 636 -5.12 10.84 41.31
N THR A 637 -5.42 12.09 40.97
CA THR A 637 -6.76 12.66 41.17
C THR A 637 -7.78 12.13 40.16
N VAL A 638 -9.05 12.07 40.56
CA VAL A 638 -10.16 11.72 39.66
C VAL A 638 -11.12 12.90 39.54
N ASP A 639 -11.43 13.27 38.30
CA ASP A 639 -12.40 14.30 37.95
C ASP A 639 -13.52 13.76 37.07
N ILE A 640 -14.74 13.69 37.60
CA ILE A 640 -15.94 13.33 36.85
C ILE A 640 -16.81 14.58 36.73
N TYR A 641 -16.96 15.10 35.51
CA TYR A 641 -17.59 16.39 35.24
C TYR A 641 -18.64 16.32 34.13
N ALA A 642 -19.89 16.59 34.51
CA ALA A 642 -21.06 16.69 33.64
C ALA A 642 -21.57 18.14 33.61
N GLU A 643 -21.26 18.91 32.56
CA GLU A 643 -21.49 20.37 32.54
C GLU A 643 -22.97 20.77 32.64
N ASN A 644 -23.84 20.05 31.95
CA ASN A 644 -25.26 20.31 31.79
C ASN A 644 -26.17 19.13 32.15
N GLY A 645 -25.61 17.95 32.46
CA GLY A 645 -26.35 16.75 32.84
C GLY A 645 -26.10 16.26 34.26
N SER A 646 -26.35 14.97 34.48
CA SER A 646 -26.29 14.26 35.75
C SER A 646 -25.16 13.21 35.74
N ILE A 647 -24.67 12.82 36.92
CA ILE A 647 -23.74 11.69 37.06
C ILE A 647 -24.47 10.55 37.76
N THR A 648 -24.49 9.37 37.15
CA THR A 648 -25.10 8.17 37.74
C THR A 648 -24.11 7.03 37.76
N MET A 649 -23.73 6.57 38.95
CA MET A 649 -22.99 5.33 39.17
C MET A 649 -23.97 4.19 39.45
N ALA A 650 -23.81 3.07 38.75
CA ALA A 650 -24.57 1.85 39.00
C ALA A 650 -24.02 1.10 40.24
N ASP A 651 -24.86 0.23 40.77
CA ASP A 651 -24.55 -0.63 41.92
C ASP A 651 -23.34 -1.55 41.65
N ASN A 652 -22.58 -1.88 42.70
CA ASN A 652 -21.35 -2.71 42.71
C ASN A 652 -20.11 -2.13 42.02
N TYR A 653 -20.13 -0.88 41.56
CA TYR A 653 -18.96 -0.22 40.96
C TYR A 653 -18.31 0.79 41.90
N SER A 654 -17.07 1.15 41.62
CA SER A 654 -16.30 2.04 42.50
C SER A 654 -15.46 3.04 41.73
N THR A 655 -15.21 4.18 42.37
CA THR A 655 -14.20 5.15 41.93
C THR A 655 -13.17 5.29 43.03
N ILE A 656 -11.93 4.92 42.71
CA ILE A 656 -10.83 4.80 43.66
C ILE A 656 -9.67 5.69 43.21
N ALA A 657 -9.24 6.59 44.08
CA ALA A 657 -7.97 7.31 43.95
C ALA A 657 -7.00 6.76 45.00
N GLN A 658 -5.80 6.34 44.59
CA GLN A 658 -4.81 5.70 45.48
C GLN A 658 -4.07 6.73 46.35
N GLY A 659 -4.82 7.43 47.20
CA GLY A 659 -4.28 8.46 48.08
C GLY A 659 -4.19 9.84 47.42
N ASP A 660 -5.15 10.17 46.56
CA ASP A 660 -5.38 11.51 46.00
C ASP A 660 -6.88 11.91 46.01
N ASN A 661 -7.18 13.15 45.62
CA ASN A 661 -8.52 13.72 45.69
C ASN A 661 -9.46 13.21 44.58
N ILE A 662 -10.76 13.10 44.91
CA ILE A 662 -11.82 12.76 43.94
C ILE A 662 -12.86 13.89 43.88
N ARG A 663 -13.24 14.29 42.66
CA ARG A 663 -14.36 15.21 42.42
C ARG A 663 -15.43 14.59 41.54
N TYR A 664 -16.67 14.77 41.98
CA TYR A 664 -17.87 14.60 41.15
C TYR A 664 -18.59 15.95 41.05
N GLN A 665 -18.81 16.44 39.84
CA GLN A 665 -19.51 17.70 39.61
C GLN A 665 -20.50 17.57 38.45
N ALA A 666 -21.76 17.93 38.72
CA ALA A 666 -22.84 17.87 37.75
C ALA A 666 -23.78 19.06 37.90
N LYS A 667 -24.43 19.46 36.81
CA LYS A 667 -25.56 20.40 36.90
C LYS A 667 -26.77 19.75 37.53
N GLY A 668 -27.06 18.50 37.15
CA GLY A 668 -28.18 17.70 37.61
C GLY A 668 -27.87 16.87 38.86
N ASP A 669 -28.56 15.74 38.98
CA ASP A 669 -28.40 14.83 40.11
C ASP A 669 -27.03 14.12 40.07
N ILE A 670 -26.53 13.75 41.25
CA ILE A 670 -25.36 12.89 41.41
C ILE A 670 -25.77 11.65 42.22
N VAL A 671 -25.74 10.50 41.57
CA VAL A 671 -26.04 9.19 42.14
C VAL A 671 -24.74 8.39 42.23
N ILE A 672 -24.41 7.90 43.42
CA ILE A 672 -23.13 7.22 43.69
C ILE A 672 -23.33 5.87 44.38
N GLU A 673 -22.37 4.96 44.25
CA GLU A 673 -22.32 3.72 45.04
C GLU A 673 -21.11 3.71 45.98
N ASN A 674 -19.88 3.65 45.45
CA ASN A 674 -18.65 3.63 46.25
C ASN A 674 -17.59 4.59 45.68
N ILE A 675 -17.25 5.63 46.45
CA ILE A 675 -16.15 6.56 46.19
C ILE A 675 -15.11 6.43 47.30
N ASN A 676 -13.86 6.16 46.95
CA ASN A 676 -12.79 5.94 47.91
C ASN A 676 -11.52 6.70 47.57
N ALA A 677 -11.26 7.78 48.31
CA ALA A 677 -10.02 8.56 48.26
C ALA A 677 -9.03 8.16 49.37
N GLY A 678 -9.40 7.19 50.23
CA GLY A 678 -8.61 6.77 51.39
C GLY A 678 -8.29 7.94 52.33
N PRO A 679 -7.01 8.32 52.52
CA PRO A 679 -6.61 9.41 53.41
C PRO A 679 -6.76 10.81 52.80
N LYS A 680 -7.39 10.94 51.62
CA LYS A 680 -7.57 12.20 50.89
C LYS A 680 -9.03 12.57 50.76
N ASP A 681 -9.29 13.62 50.00
CA ASP A 681 -10.52 14.37 50.10
C ASP A 681 -11.46 14.08 48.94
N VAL A 682 -12.76 14.11 49.24
CA VAL A 682 -13.83 13.93 48.25
C VAL A 682 -14.68 15.20 48.22
N CYS A 683 -14.90 15.72 47.01
CA CYS A 683 -15.79 16.85 46.77
C CYS A 683 -16.92 16.46 45.80
N ILE A 684 -18.16 16.71 46.21
CA ILE A 684 -19.35 16.49 45.38
C ILE A 684 -20.12 17.80 45.24
N TYR A 685 -20.35 18.23 44.01
CA TYR A 685 -21.11 19.45 43.71
C TYR A 685 -22.24 19.19 42.72
N SER A 686 -23.48 19.44 43.15
CA SER A 686 -24.68 19.37 42.31
C SER A 686 -25.34 20.75 42.25
N GLU A 687 -25.31 21.39 41.07
CA GLU A 687 -25.76 22.79 40.91
C GLU A 687 -27.28 22.96 41.02
N THR A 688 -28.06 21.99 40.56
CA THR A 688 -29.53 22.05 40.54
C THR A 688 -30.21 20.77 41.04
N GLY A 689 -29.43 19.71 41.26
CA GLY A 689 -29.92 18.38 41.62
C GLY A 689 -29.70 18.01 43.09
N ASN A 690 -29.82 16.71 43.34
CA ASN A 690 -29.62 16.03 44.62
C ASN A 690 -28.32 15.23 44.60
N VAL A 691 -27.84 14.87 45.78
CA VAL A 691 -26.76 13.89 45.95
C VAL A 691 -27.31 12.72 46.76
N TYR A 692 -27.37 11.53 46.20
CA TYR A 692 -27.83 10.33 46.92
C TYR A 692 -27.06 9.09 46.50
N ALA A 693 -27.09 8.07 47.37
CA ALA A 693 -26.54 6.77 47.06
C ALA A 693 -27.58 5.87 46.39
N THR A 694 -27.11 4.93 45.58
CA THR A 694 -27.87 3.74 45.20
C THR A 694 -28.34 2.96 46.45
N PRO A 695 -29.46 2.22 46.39
CA PRO A 695 -30.02 1.53 47.56
C PRO A 695 -29.04 0.51 48.17
N ASP A 696 -28.85 0.64 49.48
CA ASP A 696 -27.80 0.05 50.33
C ASP A 696 -27.32 -1.39 50.01
N SER A 697 -25.99 -1.50 49.99
CA SER A 697 -25.15 -2.66 50.28
C SER A 697 -24.34 -2.31 51.57
N ASP A 698 -23.99 -3.26 52.46
CA ASP A 698 -23.51 -3.00 53.84
C ASP A 698 -22.13 -2.24 53.99
N HIS A 699 -21.81 -1.25 53.14
CA HIS A 699 -20.56 -0.49 53.10
C HIS A 699 -20.77 1.03 53.11
N ALA A 700 -19.69 1.79 53.34
CA ALA A 700 -19.71 3.24 53.21
C ALA A 700 -19.78 3.62 51.72
N ASN A 701 -20.66 4.56 51.35
CA ASN A 701 -20.71 5.08 49.98
C ASN A 701 -19.52 5.98 49.66
N ILE A 702 -18.99 6.67 50.67
CA ILE A 702 -17.84 7.55 50.53
C ILE A 702 -16.83 7.27 51.64
N THR A 703 -15.57 7.03 51.28
CA THR A 703 -14.42 6.94 52.19
C THR A 703 -13.42 8.03 51.86
N ALA A 704 -13.16 8.94 52.80
CA ALA A 704 -12.28 10.10 52.63
C ALA A 704 -11.80 10.62 53.99
N ALA A 705 -10.69 11.37 54.04
CA ALA A 705 -10.33 12.13 55.24
C ALA A 705 -11.30 13.31 55.45
N ASN A 706 -11.45 14.16 54.42
CA ASN A 706 -12.41 15.26 54.43
C ASN A 706 -13.42 15.11 53.29
N LEU A 707 -14.71 15.26 53.62
CA LEU A 707 -15.81 15.19 52.66
C LEU A 707 -16.55 16.52 52.59
N ARG A 708 -16.62 17.06 51.38
CA ARG A 708 -17.38 18.27 51.04
C ARG A 708 -18.53 17.92 50.09
N ILE A 709 -19.77 18.23 50.47
CA ILE A 709 -20.94 18.08 49.60
C ILE A 709 -21.71 19.39 49.54
N ASP A 710 -21.85 19.97 48.35
CA ASP A 710 -22.72 21.12 48.09
C ASP A 710 -23.76 20.72 47.05
N SER A 711 -25.00 20.55 47.53
CA SER A 711 -26.15 20.08 46.76
C SER A 711 -27.22 21.17 46.73
N ALA A 712 -27.74 21.48 45.55
CA ALA A 712 -28.85 22.42 45.45
C ALA A 712 -30.15 21.91 46.06
N ASN A 713 -30.37 20.58 46.08
CA ASN A 713 -31.54 19.97 46.71
C ASN A 713 -31.13 19.12 47.92
N ALA A 714 -31.49 17.84 47.96
CA ALA A 714 -31.26 16.98 49.11
C ALA A 714 -29.88 16.29 49.08
N ILE A 715 -29.42 15.87 50.26
CA ILE A 715 -28.30 14.94 50.46
C ILE A 715 -28.87 13.71 51.17
N GLY A 716 -28.81 12.56 50.51
CA GLY A 716 -29.45 11.33 50.97
C GLY A 716 -30.99 11.41 50.97
N THR A 717 -31.63 10.31 51.39
CA THR A 717 -33.08 10.19 51.48
C THR A 717 -33.50 9.67 52.85
N ARG A 718 -34.79 9.78 53.18
CA ARG A 718 -35.33 9.32 54.47
C ARG A 718 -35.14 7.81 54.72
N THR A 719 -35.07 7.02 53.65
CA THR A 719 -34.95 5.56 53.72
C THR A 719 -33.56 5.06 53.36
N ASN A 720 -32.75 5.89 52.71
CA ASN A 720 -31.38 5.59 52.31
C ASN A 720 -30.53 6.83 52.62
N HIS A 721 -29.92 6.84 53.81
CA HIS A 721 -28.96 7.87 54.17
C HIS A 721 -27.73 7.74 53.27
N LEU A 722 -26.99 8.84 53.11
CA LEU A 722 -25.66 8.73 52.53
C LEU A 722 -24.72 8.14 53.59
N ASN A 723 -24.20 6.94 53.34
CA ASN A 723 -23.28 6.26 54.23
C ASN A 723 -21.85 6.77 53.96
N THR A 724 -21.14 7.19 55.00
CA THR A 724 -19.83 7.84 54.90
C THR A 724 -18.84 7.20 55.88
N LEU A 725 -17.55 7.33 55.60
CA LEU A 725 -16.46 6.99 56.50
C LEU A 725 -15.44 8.13 56.40
N THR A 726 -15.63 9.15 57.23
CA THR A 726 -14.95 10.44 57.12
C THR A 726 -14.56 11.04 58.45
N ASP A 727 -13.40 11.69 58.50
CA ASP A 727 -12.94 12.39 59.73
C ASP A 727 -13.65 13.74 59.87
N THR A 728 -13.68 14.53 58.77
CA THR A 728 -14.33 15.84 58.71
C THR A 728 -15.39 15.87 57.61
N LEU A 729 -16.58 16.36 57.96
CA LEU A 729 -17.71 16.47 57.05
C LEU A 729 -18.23 17.91 57.00
N ALA A 730 -18.27 18.49 55.80
CA ALA A 730 -18.95 19.74 55.51
C ALA A 730 -20.03 19.50 54.45
N VAL A 731 -21.29 19.82 54.79
CA VAL A 731 -22.43 19.57 53.90
C VAL A 731 -23.35 20.77 53.79
N LYS A 732 -23.77 21.06 52.57
CA LYS A 732 -24.70 22.12 52.23
C LYS A 732 -25.80 21.59 51.32
N ALA A 733 -27.05 21.84 51.71
CA ALA A 733 -28.23 21.40 50.97
C ALA A 733 -29.33 22.48 51.01
N SER A 734 -30.08 22.66 49.92
CA SER A 734 -31.38 23.38 49.98
C SER A 734 -32.58 22.42 50.01
N GLY A 735 -32.36 21.21 50.51
CA GLY A 735 -33.33 20.16 50.79
C GLY A 735 -32.99 19.41 52.08
N HIS A 736 -33.50 18.18 52.22
CA HIS A 736 -33.20 17.35 53.39
C HIS A 736 -31.73 16.91 53.41
N ILE A 737 -31.17 16.71 54.60
CA ILE A 737 -29.84 16.14 54.81
C ILE A 737 -30.01 14.86 55.63
N TYR A 738 -29.61 13.72 55.08
CA TYR A 738 -29.63 12.41 55.73
C TYR A 738 -28.27 11.73 55.52
N VAL A 739 -27.41 11.78 56.54
CA VAL A 739 -26.05 11.21 56.49
C VAL A 739 -25.82 10.30 57.69
N SER A 740 -25.22 9.14 57.43
CA SER A 740 -24.72 8.21 58.45
C SER A 740 -23.22 8.03 58.25
N ASP A 741 -22.40 8.34 59.25
CA ASP A 741 -20.97 8.00 59.23
C ASP A 741 -20.74 6.66 59.94
N HIS A 742 -19.87 5.81 59.40
CA HIS A 742 -19.55 4.49 59.96
C HIS A 742 -18.60 4.57 61.16
N SER A 743 -18.05 5.75 61.43
CA SER A 743 -17.02 6.05 62.43
C SER A 743 -17.28 7.40 63.14
N SER A 744 -16.25 7.93 63.81
CA SER A 744 -16.38 9.23 64.46
C SER A 744 -16.27 10.33 63.40
N VAL A 745 -17.19 11.29 63.41
CA VAL A 745 -17.21 12.38 62.43
C VAL A 745 -17.24 13.74 63.12
N THR A 746 -16.47 14.68 62.57
CA THR A 746 -16.47 16.08 62.98
C THR A 746 -17.15 16.92 61.89
N ILE A 747 -18.21 17.62 62.24
CA ILE A 747 -18.83 18.63 61.38
C ILE A 747 -18.04 19.93 61.54
N ASP A 748 -17.23 20.28 60.53
CA ASP A 748 -16.31 21.42 60.57
C ASP A 748 -16.08 22.00 59.16
N GLN A 749 -15.10 22.89 59.01
CA GLN A 749 -14.63 23.41 57.74
C GLN A 749 -13.85 22.37 56.92
N VAL A 750 -14.21 22.27 55.64
CA VAL A 750 -13.43 21.58 54.60
C VAL A 750 -13.04 22.58 53.53
N ASP A 751 -11.75 22.65 53.24
CA ASP A 751 -11.19 23.56 52.25
C ASP A 751 -11.53 23.12 50.81
N SER A 752 -11.39 24.04 49.86
CA SER A 752 -11.50 23.72 48.43
C SER A 752 -10.37 22.79 48.00
N GLN A 753 -10.70 21.75 47.23
CA GLN A 753 -9.73 20.75 46.83
C GLN A 753 -9.17 21.00 45.44
N ALA A 754 -7.85 20.81 45.29
CA ALA A 754 -7.18 20.84 44.01
C ALA A 754 -7.38 19.50 43.29
N ILE A 755 -7.81 19.58 42.04
CA ILE A 755 -7.96 18.46 41.11
C ILE A 755 -7.06 18.70 39.91
N GLN A 756 -6.29 17.71 39.49
CA GLN A 756 -5.43 17.80 38.31
C GLN A 756 -6.22 17.31 37.10
N ARG A 757 -6.94 18.24 36.45
CA ARG A 757 -7.70 17.93 35.25
C ARG A 757 -6.76 17.76 34.07
N VAL A 758 -6.80 16.59 33.45
CA VAL A 758 -6.06 16.28 32.22
C VAL A 758 -6.64 17.11 31.07
N GLN A 759 -5.76 17.75 30.30
CA GLN A 759 -6.09 18.59 29.15
C GLN A 759 -5.92 17.78 27.85
N ARG A 760 -6.40 18.36 26.74
CA ARG A 760 -6.34 17.74 25.41
C ARG A 760 -4.91 17.48 24.91
N ASP A 761 -3.92 18.21 25.42
CA ASP A 761 -2.51 18.00 25.12
C ASP A 761 -1.83 17.05 26.12
N GLY A 762 -2.59 16.38 26.99
CA GLY A 762 -2.09 15.50 28.05
C GLY A 762 -1.56 16.25 29.28
N SER A 763 -1.34 17.57 29.19
CA SER A 763 -0.92 18.35 30.35
C SER A 763 -2.01 18.39 31.42
N THR A 764 -1.64 18.69 32.67
CA THR A 764 -2.62 18.87 33.74
C THR A 764 -2.84 20.34 34.06
N LEU A 765 -4.11 20.71 34.16
CA LEU A 765 -4.55 21.97 34.73
C LEU A 765 -4.94 21.72 36.19
N THR A 766 -4.27 22.39 37.12
CA THR A 766 -4.75 22.45 38.50
C THR A 766 -6.04 23.24 38.52
N VAL A 767 -7.14 22.53 38.69
CA VAL A 767 -8.46 23.09 38.76
C VAL A 767 -8.87 23.17 40.23
N VAL A 768 -9.15 24.39 40.68
CA VAL A 768 -9.82 24.70 41.96
C VAL A 768 -11.21 25.22 41.60
N GLN A 769 -12.26 24.38 41.67
CA GLN A 769 -13.62 24.76 41.21
C GLN A 769 -14.48 25.42 42.28
N ASP A 770 -14.16 25.22 43.56
CA ASP A 770 -15.01 25.76 44.62
C ASP A 770 -14.66 27.22 44.92
N GLU A 771 -15.65 28.12 44.85
CA GLU A 771 -15.44 29.56 45.07
C GLU A 771 -14.87 29.89 46.47
N SER A 772 -15.05 29.00 47.45
CA SER A 772 -14.47 29.08 48.80
C SER A 772 -14.54 27.73 49.57
N GLN A 773 -13.90 27.68 50.75
CA GLN A 773 -14.12 26.67 51.80
C GLN A 773 -15.62 26.48 52.09
N LEU A 774 -16.04 25.25 52.43
CA LEU A 774 -17.38 24.97 52.97
C LEU A 774 -17.27 24.67 54.46
N THR A 775 -18.12 25.28 55.27
CA THR A 775 -18.02 25.18 56.73
C THR A 775 -19.29 24.58 57.33
N GLY A 776 -19.13 23.41 57.95
CA GLY A 776 -20.13 22.79 58.81
C GLY A 776 -21.36 22.24 58.10
N LEU A 777 -22.49 22.32 58.81
CA LEU A 777 -23.79 21.80 58.37
C LEU A 777 -24.74 22.94 58.01
N VAL A 778 -25.00 23.09 56.71
CA VAL A 778 -25.74 24.23 56.14
C VAL A 778 -27.01 23.76 55.42
N CYS A 779 -28.18 24.11 55.96
CA CYS A 779 -29.46 23.96 55.28
C CYS A 779 -30.36 25.16 55.55
N LYS A 780 -30.74 25.88 54.50
CA LYS A 780 -31.55 27.11 54.59
C LYS A 780 -32.96 26.94 54.05
N LYS A 781 -33.40 25.69 53.85
CA LYS A 781 -34.71 25.35 53.31
C LYS A 781 -35.74 25.14 54.43
N GLU A 782 -36.79 25.95 54.41
CA GLU A 782 -37.94 25.77 55.29
C GLU A 782 -38.57 24.38 55.10
N GLY A 783 -38.76 23.64 56.19
CA GLY A 783 -39.35 22.31 56.21
C GLY A 783 -38.39 21.16 55.89
N ALA A 784 -37.11 21.45 55.60
CA ALA A 784 -36.10 20.41 55.44
C ALA A 784 -35.81 19.71 56.79
N ASN A 785 -35.48 18.43 56.74
CA ASN A 785 -35.09 17.67 57.92
C ASN A 785 -33.60 17.40 57.82
N ILE A 786 -32.93 17.45 58.96
CA ILE A 786 -31.51 17.17 59.09
C ILE A 786 -31.36 15.96 60.01
N VAL A 787 -30.72 14.92 59.50
CA VAL A 787 -30.32 13.74 60.27
C VAL A 787 -28.85 13.51 60.01
N ILE A 788 -28.04 13.71 61.05
CA ILE A 788 -26.63 13.33 61.07
C ILE A 788 -26.47 12.29 62.16
N GLN A 789 -25.88 11.15 61.81
CA GLN A 789 -25.61 10.12 62.78
C GLN A 789 -24.27 9.43 62.58
N THR A 790 -23.66 8.97 63.65
CA THR A 790 -22.57 7.98 63.59
C THR A 790 -23.10 6.60 63.96
N LEU A 791 -22.70 5.57 63.21
CA LEU A 791 -22.95 4.17 63.56
C LEU A 791 -22.01 3.74 64.69
N ASN A 792 -20.75 4.15 64.60
CA ASN A 792 -19.75 3.94 65.64
C ASN A 792 -19.03 5.24 65.98
N GLY A 793 -18.54 5.41 67.19
CA GLY A 793 -17.70 6.57 67.52
C GLY A 793 -18.47 7.87 67.72
N ASP A 794 -17.71 8.94 67.91
CA ASP A 794 -18.19 10.22 68.44
C ASP A 794 -18.70 11.14 67.32
N LEU A 795 -19.71 11.97 67.61
CA LEU A 795 -20.18 13.04 66.72
C LEU A 795 -19.81 14.40 67.33
N THR A 796 -18.98 15.16 66.64
CA THR A 796 -18.60 16.52 67.06
C THR A 796 -19.18 17.55 66.10
N ILE A 797 -19.88 18.56 66.62
CA ILE A 797 -20.41 19.69 65.84
C ILE A 797 -19.63 20.95 66.17
N ASN A 798 -18.70 21.34 65.28
CA ASN A 798 -17.91 22.57 65.40
C ASN A 798 -18.48 23.73 64.58
N ALA A 799 -19.35 23.46 63.61
CA ALA A 799 -19.99 24.47 62.79
C ALA A 799 -21.41 24.05 62.37
N PHE A 800 -22.40 24.86 62.71
CA PHE A 800 -23.80 24.65 62.38
C PHE A 800 -24.46 25.96 61.90
N GLU A 801 -24.80 26.05 60.61
CA GLU A 801 -25.38 27.26 60.01
C GLU A 801 -26.70 26.98 59.29
N SER A 802 -27.58 26.20 59.91
CA SER A 802 -28.86 25.82 59.31
C SER A 802 -30.04 26.64 59.85
N THR A 803 -30.96 27.02 58.97
CA THR A 803 -32.23 27.71 59.27
C THR A 803 -33.38 27.04 58.53
N ILE A 804 -33.98 26.01 59.15
CA ILE A 804 -34.93 25.10 58.49
C ILE A 804 -36.41 25.32 58.88
N GLY A 805 -36.72 26.37 59.65
CA GLY A 805 -38.10 26.70 60.02
C GLY A 805 -38.77 25.58 60.84
N ASN A 806 -39.82 24.98 60.29
CA ASN A 806 -40.57 23.87 60.91
C ASN A 806 -39.94 22.47 60.69
N GLY A 807 -38.77 22.41 60.05
CA GLY A 807 -37.99 21.20 59.83
C GLY A 807 -37.33 20.64 61.10
N ASN A 808 -37.16 19.32 61.17
CA ASN A 808 -36.62 18.65 62.36
C ASN A 808 -35.13 18.34 62.24
N ILE A 809 -34.44 18.32 63.39
CA ILE A 809 -33.02 17.97 63.50
C ILE A 809 -32.88 16.74 64.38
N ARG A 810 -32.13 15.75 63.92
CA ARG A 810 -31.68 14.61 64.71
C ARG A 810 -30.16 14.50 64.62
N LEU A 811 -29.50 14.56 65.77
CA LEU A 811 -28.09 14.26 65.95
C LEU A 811 -27.97 12.99 66.79
N PHE A 812 -27.32 11.95 66.26
CA PHE A 812 -27.21 10.66 66.95
C PHE A 812 -25.77 10.14 66.95
N ALA A 813 -25.25 9.72 68.09
CA ALA A 813 -23.97 9.01 68.19
C ALA A 813 -24.19 7.57 68.66
N GLY A 814 -24.00 6.60 67.75
CA GLY A 814 -24.42 5.21 67.93
C GLY A 814 -23.58 4.36 68.87
N THR A 815 -22.30 4.68 69.09
CA THR A 815 -21.49 4.06 70.17
C THR A 815 -20.60 5.06 70.90
N GLY A 816 -20.79 6.36 70.63
CA GLY A 816 -19.91 7.43 71.05
C GLY A 816 -20.61 8.56 71.78
N ASN A 817 -19.83 9.61 72.01
CA ASN A 817 -20.25 10.86 72.61
C ASN A 817 -20.79 11.83 71.54
N ILE A 818 -21.57 12.81 71.98
CA ILE A 818 -21.82 14.02 71.18
C ILE A 818 -21.15 15.22 71.84
N ALA A 819 -20.38 16.00 71.08
CA ALA A 819 -19.88 17.30 71.49
C ALA A 819 -20.50 18.41 70.61
N LEU A 820 -21.20 19.35 71.22
CA LEU A 820 -21.82 20.50 70.55
C LEU A 820 -21.01 21.76 70.85
N ASN A 821 -20.07 22.09 69.98
CA ASN A 821 -19.15 23.22 70.13
C ASN A 821 -19.68 24.50 69.47
N ASP A 822 -20.64 24.40 68.57
CA ASP A 822 -21.32 25.52 67.94
C ASP A 822 -22.82 25.54 68.22
N GLN A 823 -23.42 26.72 68.11
CA GLN A 823 -24.81 26.94 68.45
C GLN A 823 -25.74 26.17 67.50
N ILE A 824 -26.67 25.39 68.05
CA ILE A 824 -27.76 24.79 67.27
C ILE A 824 -28.99 25.70 67.35
N ALA A 825 -29.29 26.41 66.26
CA ALA A 825 -30.48 27.26 66.18
C ALA A 825 -31.47 26.77 65.11
N SER A 826 -32.76 26.73 65.43
CA SER A 826 -33.81 26.40 64.45
C SER A 826 -35.16 27.07 64.77
N GLY A 827 -36.12 26.92 63.87
CA GLY A 827 -37.47 27.50 63.98
C GLY A 827 -38.40 26.67 64.88
N THR A 828 -39.56 26.30 64.36
CA THR A 828 -40.61 25.60 65.11
C THR A 828 -40.54 24.08 65.03
N GLY A 829 -39.54 23.51 64.35
CA GLY A 829 -39.34 22.06 64.28
C GLY A 829 -38.63 21.48 65.51
N HIS A 830 -38.66 20.17 65.65
CA HIS A 830 -38.13 19.45 66.82
C HIS A 830 -36.63 19.18 66.69
N LEU A 831 -35.93 19.17 67.83
CA LEU A 831 -34.52 18.79 67.93
C LEU A 831 -34.39 17.56 68.84
N SER A 832 -33.72 16.53 68.35
CA SER A 832 -33.31 15.37 69.15
C SER A 832 -31.79 15.20 69.09
N ILE A 833 -31.13 15.20 70.24
CA ILE A 833 -29.70 14.94 70.40
C ILE A 833 -29.57 13.69 71.27
N ILE A 834 -29.03 12.61 70.73
CA ILE A 834 -29.04 11.30 71.38
C ILE A 834 -27.64 10.67 71.29
N ALA A 835 -27.01 10.39 72.43
CA ALA A 835 -25.70 9.74 72.47
C ALA A 835 -25.74 8.43 73.28
N GLU A 836 -25.15 7.37 72.75
CA GLU A 836 -25.01 6.09 73.49
C GLU A 836 -23.93 6.15 74.59
N LYS A 837 -23.12 7.22 74.65
CA LYS A 837 -22.27 7.58 75.79
C LYS A 837 -22.68 8.90 76.41
N SER A 838 -21.84 9.93 76.34
CA SER A 838 -22.08 11.24 76.97
C SER A 838 -22.36 12.34 75.95
N ILE A 839 -23.08 13.37 76.38
CA ILE A 839 -23.28 14.62 75.64
C ILE A 839 -22.56 15.76 76.35
N MET A 840 -21.69 16.47 75.62
CA MET A 840 -21.06 17.70 76.04
C MET A 840 -21.64 18.87 75.25
N GLN A 841 -22.42 19.71 75.91
CA GLN A 841 -23.00 20.91 75.33
C GLN A 841 -22.13 22.13 75.66
N ASN A 842 -21.27 22.51 74.71
CA ASN A 842 -20.35 23.63 74.84
C ASN A 842 -20.92 24.95 74.28
N ALA A 843 -22.02 24.89 73.53
CA ALA A 843 -22.69 26.04 72.93
C ALA A 843 -24.22 25.97 73.08
N ASP A 844 -24.89 27.09 72.78
CA ASP A 844 -26.32 27.27 72.97
C ASP A 844 -27.17 26.38 72.05
N ILE A 845 -28.33 25.98 72.53
CA ILE A 845 -29.37 25.32 71.74
C ILE A 845 -30.61 26.21 71.76
N LEU A 846 -31.00 26.76 70.62
CA LEU A 846 -32.07 27.78 70.50
C LEU A 846 -33.13 27.35 69.48
N ILE A 847 -34.29 26.89 69.95
CA ILE A 847 -35.43 26.50 69.11
C ILE A 847 -36.58 27.51 69.32
N SER A 848 -37.30 27.91 68.28
CA SER A 848 -38.34 28.95 68.37
C SER A 848 -39.76 28.42 68.57
N GLY A 849 -39.94 27.13 68.85
CA GLY A 849 -41.28 26.55 69.10
C GLY A 849 -41.40 25.02 69.16
N GLY A 850 -40.42 24.26 68.67
CA GLY A 850 -40.44 22.79 68.75
C GLY A 850 -39.98 22.23 70.09
N THR A 851 -40.13 20.92 70.30
CA THR A 851 -39.53 20.26 71.48
C THR A 851 -38.03 20.07 71.31
N ILE A 852 -37.31 20.06 72.42
CA ILE A 852 -35.89 19.71 72.48
C ILE A 852 -35.73 18.47 73.36
N ASP A 853 -35.19 17.39 72.79
CA ASP A 853 -34.88 16.15 73.51
C ASP A 853 -33.37 15.92 73.49
N VAL A 854 -32.73 15.93 74.66
CA VAL A 854 -31.30 15.65 74.86
C VAL A 854 -31.18 14.40 75.73
N SER A 855 -30.76 13.28 75.15
CA SER A 855 -30.70 11.98 75.83
C SER A 855 -29.32 11.33 75.72
N ALA A 856 -28.77 10.86 76.84
CA ALA A 856 -27.49 10.17 76.89
C ALA A 856 -27.56 8.93 77.77
N THR A 857 -26.76 7.91 77.50
CA THR A 857 -26.64 6.76 78.42
C THR A 857 -25.82 7.13 79.65
N ASP A 858 -24.68 7.82 79.45
CA ASP A 858 -23.74 8.18 80.51
C ASP A 858 -24.00 9.59 81.05
N HIS A 859 -23.25 10.61 80.66
CA HIS A 859 -23.34 11.95 81.24
C HIS A 859 -23.90 12.96 80.26
N ILE A 860 -24.67 13.94 80.75
CA ILE A 860 -24.93 15.19 80.01
C ILE A 860 -24.29 16.34 80.77
N SER A 861 -23.45 17.14 80.10
CA SER A 861 -22.76 18.28 80.71
C SER A 861 -22.92 19.54 79.87
N MET A 862 -23.49 20.58 80.45
CA MET A 862 -23.52 21.94 79.90
C MET A 862 -22.33 22.76 80.41
N ASN A 863 -21.63 23.45 79.52
CA ASN A 863 -20.58 24.39 79.91
C ASN A 863 -21.14 25.63 80.62
N SER A 864 -20.24 26.37 81.29
CA SER A 864 -20.61 27.61 81.97
C SER A 864 -21.07 28.68 80.97
N GLY A 865 -22.26 29.24 81.16
CA GLY A 865 -22.84 30.31 80.34
C GLY A 865 -23.70 29.84 79.17
N VAL A 866 -23.83 28.52 78.97
CA VAL A 866 -24.60 27.94 77.87
C VAL A 866 -26.09 27.82 78.21
N VAL A 867 -26.95 28.07 77.23
CA VAL A 867 -28.42 28.04 77.34
C VAL A 867 -29.02 26.97 76.44
N THR A 868 -30.06 26.30 76.93
CA THR A 868 -30.99 25.54 76.07
C THR A 868 -32.38 26.17 76.15
N GLN A 869 -32.88 26.66 75.02
CA GLN A 869 -34.14 27.38 74.94
C GLN A 869 -35.08 26.83 73.88
N THR A 870 -36.37 26.69 74.24
CA THR A 870 -37.49 26.66 73.29
C THR A 870 -38.54 27.72 73.64
N LEU A 871 -39.49 28.00 72.75
CA LEU A 871 -40.60 28.92 73.03
C LEU A 871 -41.92 28.14 73.12
N ASP A 872 -42.59 28.24 74.27
CA ASP A 872 -43.93 27.67 74.51
C ASP A 872 -43.99 26.15 74.26
N ASN A 873 -42.90 25.42 74.50
CA ASN A 873 -42.82 23.97 74.27
C ASN A 873 -41.90 23.25 75.27
N ASN A 874 -41.70 21.94 75.12
CA ASN A 874 -41.03 21.12 76.12
C ASN A 874 -39.54 20.92 75.83
N ILE A 875 -38.73 20.94 76.89
CA ILE A 875 -37.32 20.53 76.89
C ILE A 875 -37.17 19.32 77.79
N LEU A 876 -36.56 18.24 77.29
CA LEU A 876 -36.23 17.03 78.03
C LEU A 876 -34.71 16.83 78.03
N TYR A 877 -34.14 16.70 79.23
CA TYR A 877 -32.80 16.15 79.43
C TYR A 877 -32.93 14.81 80.15
N GLU A 878 -32.40 13.76 79.55
CA GLU A 878 -32.44 12.40 80.08
C GLU A 878 -31.05 11.78 80.11
N SER A 879 -30.68 11.23 81.25
CA SER A 879 -29.48 10.40 81.41
C SER A 879 -29.89 9.08 82.01
N LEU A 880 -29.49 7.96 81.39
CA LEU A 880 -29.89 6.63 81.85
C LEU A 880 -29.07 6.15 83.07
N GLN A 881 -27.78 6.46 83.11
CA GLN A 881 -26.85 5.90 84.10
C GLN A 881 -25.98 6.95 84.80
N GLY A 882 -25.72 8.11 84.18
CA GLY A 882 -24.85 9.14 84.75
C GLY A 882 -25.56 10.43 85.14
N ASN A 883 -24.76 11.42 85.52
CA ASN A 883 -25.24 12.73 85.96
C ASN A 883 -25.62 13.65 84.79
N ILE A 884 -26.65 14.47 85.02
CA ILE A 884 -26.98 15.64 84.19
C ILE A 884 -26.49 16.89 84.91
N THR A 885 -25.54 17.60 84.31
CA THR A 885 -25.05 18.90 84.79
C THR A 885 -25.58 19.98 83.87
N ILE A 886 -26.56 20.74 84.36
CA ILE A 886 -27.24 21.79 83.58
C ILE A 886 -26.74 23.19 83.95
N ASN A 887 -26.92 24.13 83.02
CA ASN A 887 -26.78 25.56 83.26
C ASN A 887 -28.16 26.22 83.19
N GLU A 888 -28.48 26.93 82.10
CA GLU A 888 -29.79 27.56 81.91
C GLU A 888 -30.66 26.75 80.93
N ILE A 889 -31.89 26.43 81.34
CA ILE A 889 -32.91 25.80 80.51
C ILE A 889 -34.16 26.69 80.55
N ASN A 890 -34.64 27.12 79.38
CA ASN A 890 -35.78 28.02 79.24
C ASN A 890 -36.80 27.44 78.24
N ALA A 891 -37.98 27.05 78.71
CA ALA A 891 -38.97 26.31 77.94
C ALA A 891 -40.26 27.11 77.73
#